data_AF-A0A8H3ZUI4-F1
#
_entry.id   AF-A0A8H3ZUI4-F1
#
_cell.length_a   1.000
_cell.length_b   1.000
_cell.length_c   1.000
_cell.angle_alpha   90.00
_cell.angle_beta   90.00
_cell.angle_gamma   90.00
#
_symmetry.space_group_name_H-M   'P 1'
#
loop_
_entity.id
_entity.type
_entity.pdbx_description
1 polymer ?
#
loop_
_entity_poly.entity_id
_entity_poly.type
_entity_poly.pdbx_seq_one_letter_code
_entity_poly.pdbx_strand_id
1 'polypeptide(L)'
;MLIDFAFKIISIPFIPIKILRNHLPHPPLPPSKPKTSQDPKNPSPSTSNPTKMYVYLGKLNWKGAAVAEDETFIVILPNGAVRTGDTAYVFFQWTRDEYGVPKANWFQTISIDKVSKTDTGDDVFTLKHPKFSWKITSQQAYENIKITMSDCASHETSSTLKRVWGTHSHSDKANDTVRVWIGKINWSTFAKDEMAIFIAPEGFGQGRPIISLWQWTKNYAGKAKDPSLRCEYQNIQTENDDVVRFTYTSYYDLDCTFNRQTGKLSVRMKSPRDSSAKDLGDFTLAALIDRHSHDFNPPESTPNKEETDFRLPQPQPSLPRVLAPMPFPRTLLETLTHTAAFVDQAGYLAKYAEQEFRTLDTRFHQSERQLEAAQQKANALDKEVKMLEQKIAVGEGVADELRKQLKDAEDKEMKMKRHDTKDHDEINNLVKERSNLKAEVSALKIKLVEIGENLGEEKKQRRRLEHEKDHLEDHCALLKKQKEKLRAEKGELEAKNKDLEKLRKTLQKELQNTKDEVRSKTDALKKAEKERDQAQSEIESKNLAINKAEEKANKAEKDFDVATRALKKAQEEVTNLKKERSDHDELDKKHIVDDQKQDAEHLKEIGKIRREYEKKLKNADDKLKDALSEVQSLKTSQEEHAKKDQELADQDKKTHQDYEDRYNSHLEKDKADAAVRDAAEKAALDEEQKRINDTQERLNARKAMQQPGLQQNKGTMAV
;
A
#
# COMPACT_ATOMS: atom_id res chain seq x y z
N MET A 1 40.96 41.71 15.28
CA MET A 1 42.13 42.23 16.01
C MET A 1 42.33 41.29 17.20
N LEU A 2 43.27 40.35 17.08
CA LEU A 2 44.69 40.52 17.45
C LEU A 2 44.79 40.79 18.96
N ILE A 3 45.05 39.76 19.78
CA ILE A 3 46.37 39.18 20.08
C ILE A 3 47.21 40.13 20.96
N ASP A 4 47.53 39.60 22.14
CA ASP A 4 48.76 39.73 22.92
C ASP A 4 48.97 40.77 24.03
N PHE A 5 49.35 40.17 25.17
CA PHE A 5 50.43 40.51 26.12
C PHE A 5 50.23 41.69 27.08
N ALA A 6 50.69 41.67 28.34
CA ALA A 6 51.18 40.65 29.28
C ALA A 6 51.61 41.39 30.58
N PHE A 7 51.83 40.61 31.65
CA PHE A 7 52.71 40.86 32.81
C PHE A 7 52.27 41.75 34.01
N LYS A 8 51.97 41.06 35.13
CA LYS A 8 52.63 41.14 36.47
C LYS A 8 51.94 40.10 37.40
N ILE A 9 52.51 38.92 37.72
CA ILE A 9 53.57 38.59 38.71
C ILE A 9 53.24 39.12 40.13
N ILE A 10 53.28 38.41 41.28
CA ILE A 10 53.54 37.04 41.80
C ILE A 10 53.08 37.08 43.28
N SER A 11 52.64 35.95 43.89
CA SER A 11 53.14 35.44 45.20
C SER A 11 52.12 34.55 45.95
N ILE A 12 52.21 33.22 45.78
CA ILE A 12 51.74 32.21 46.76
C ILE A 12 52.74 31.04 46.78
N PRO A 13 53.12 30.50 47.95
CA PRO A 13 54.35 29.74 48.15
C PRO A 13 54.29 28.27 47.70
N PHE A 14 55.49 27.79 47.35
CA PHE A 14 55.86 26.42 47.01
C PHE A 14 55.47 25.39 48.09
N ILE A 15 54.74 24.35 47.68
CA ILE A 15 54.67 23.05 48.37
C ILE A 15 55.26 22.02 47.39
N PRO A 16 56.24 21.19 47.80
CA PRO A 16 56.91 20.25 46.90
C PRO A 16 56.01 19.03 46.62
N ILE A 17 55.42 18.99 45.42
CA ILE A 17 54.76 17.80 44.88
C ILE A 17 55.84 16.87 44.30
N LYS A 18 56.08 15.75 44.98
CA LYS A 18 56.78 14.59 44.41
C LYS A 18 55.92 14.02 43.29
N ILE A 19 56.34 14.25 42.04
CA ILE A 19 55.80 13.64 40.84
C ILE A 19 56.23 12.16 40.82
N LEU A 20 55.32 11.27 41.19
CA LEU A 20 55.39 9.85 40.84
C LEU A 20 54.81 9.69 39.42
N ARG A 21 55.65 9.98 38.42
CA ARG A 21 55.50 9.42 37.07
C ARG A 21 56.09 8.02 37.12
N ASN A 22 55.28 6.99 36.92
CA ASN A 22 55.68 5.70 36.35
C ASN A 22 54.41 4.97 35.87
N HIS A 23 54.60 4.10 34.88
CA HIS A 23 53.61 3.26 34.16
C HIS A 23 53.14 3.80 32.79
N LEU A 24 54.11 3.98 31.90
CA LEU A 24 53.98 3.50 30.52
C LEU A 24 54.44 2.02 30.46
N PRO A 25 53.93 1.22 29.51
CA PRO A 25 54.15 -0.22 29.44
C PRO A 25 55.60 -0.56 29.04
N HIS A 26 56.21 -1.53 29.73
CA HIS A 26 57.54 -2.03 29.39
C HIS A 26 57.54 -2.73 28.02
N PRO A 27 58.62 -2.59 27.22
CA PRO A 27 58.83 -3.39 26.02
C PRO A 27 59.24 -4.84 26.38
N PRO A 28 58.90 -5.84 25.53
CA PRO A 28 59.24 -7.24 25.79
C PRO A 28 60.74 -7.50 25.64
N LEU A 29 61.31 -8.27 26.57
CA LEU A 29 62.68 -8.77 26.50
C LEU A 29 62.82 -9.85 25.41
N PRO A 30 63.98 -9.94 24.73
CA PRO A 30 64.21 -10.91 23.66
C PRO A 30 64.37 -12.36 24.18
N PRO A 31 64.06 -13.38 23.34
CA PRO A 31 64.04 -14.77 23.75
C PRO A 31 65.45 -15.33 23.98
N SER A 32 65.67 -15.92 25.15
CA SER A 32 66.87 -16.73 25.44
C SER A 32 66.82 -18.07 24.72
N LYS A 33 67.92 -18.42 24.03
CA LYS A 33 68.11 -19.70 23.32
C LYS A 33 67.98 -20.92 24.27
N PRO A 34 67.55 -22.09 23.76
CA PRO A 34 67.28 -23.26 24.59
C PRO A 34 68.57 -23.99 24.98
N LYS A 35 68.68 -24.37 26.26
CA LYS A 35 69.63 -25.38 26.73
C LYS A 35 68.98 -26.76 26.64
N THR A 36 69.59 -27.62 25.84
CA THR A 36 69.31 -29.05 25.71
C THR A 36 69.63 -29.76 27.02
N SER A 37 68.65 -30.39 27.66
CA SER A 37 68.86 -31.40 28.69
C SER A 37 67.61 -32.25 28.88
N GLN A 38 67.71 -33.49 28.40
CA GLN A 38 67.12 -34.73 28.90
C GLN A 38 65.59 -34.80 29.13
N ASP A 39 65.01 -35.74 28.39
CA ASP A 39 63.62 -36.23 28.50
C ASP A 39 63.14 -36.39 29.96
N PRO A 40 62.07 -35.70 30.36
CA PRO A 40 61.24 -36.17 31.45
C PRO A 40 60.27 -37.22 30.91
N LYS A 41 60.36 -38.42 31.50
CA LYS A 41 59.33 -39.46 31.44
C LYS A 41 57.93 -38.83 31.60
N ASN A 42 57.02 -39.27 30.74
CA ASN A 42 55.57 -39.01 30.78
C ASN A 42 55.06 -38.71 32.20
N PRO A 43 54.56 -37.50 32.49
CA PRO A 43 53.69 -37.33 33.63
C PRO A 43 52.38 -38.07 33.34
N SER A 44 52.02 -38.95 34.26
CA SER A 44 50.68 -39.55 34.30
C SER A 44 49.63 -38.43 34.23
N PRO A 45 48.53 -38.61 33.48
CA PRO A 45 47.47 -37.59 33.40
C PRO A 45 46.93 -37.37 34.81
N SER A 46 47.15 -36.16 35.35
CA SER A 46 46.53 -35.75 36.60
C SER A 46 45.03 -35.72 36.38
N THR A 47 44.31 -36.62 37.02
CA THR A 47 42.86 -36.54 37.20
C THR A 47 42.52 -35.40 38.16
N SER A 48 42.79 -34.16 37.74
CA SER A 48 42.26 -32.98 38.42
C SER A 48 40.79 -32.88 38.05
N ASN A 49 39.90 -32.99 39.05
CA ASN A 49 38.49 -32.72 38.84
C ASN A 49 38.31 -31.39 38.09
N PRO A 50 37.38 -31.29 37.13
CA PRO A 50 37.18 -30.09 36.33
C PRO A 50 36.84 -28.91 37.26
N THR A 51 37.65 -27.86 37.17
CA THR A 51 37.45 -26.66 37.98
C THR A 51 36.24 -25.91 37.43
N LYS A 52 35.21 -25.76 38.27
CA LYS A 52 33.97 -25.06 37.89
C LYS A 52 34.26 -23.57 37.76
N MET A 53 33.76 -22.90 36.73
CA MET A 53 33.75 -21.44 36.62
C MET A 53 32.30 -20.97 36.68
N TYR A 54 32.07 -19.76 37.21
CA TYR A 54 30.79 -19.08 37.23
C TYR A 54 30.90 -17.68 36.59
N VAL A 55 29.89 -17.32 35.80
CA VAL A 55 29.72 -15.97 35.24
C VAL A 55 28.40 -15.41 35.77
N TYR A 56 28.46 -14.21 36.33
CA TYR A 56 27.33 -13.49 36.89
C TYR A 56 27.03 -12.25 36.08
N LEU A 57 25.74 -11.96 35.91
CA LEU A 57 25.23 -10.78 35.23
C LEU A 57 24.23 -10.06 36.13
N GLY A 58 24.33 -8.75 36.19
CA GLY A 58 23.36 -7.89 36.84
C GLY A 58 23.53 -6.44 36.43
N LYS A 59 23.11 -5.54 37.32
CA LYS A 59 23.05 -4.10 37.06
C LYS A 59 23.80 -3.31 38.13
N LEU A 60 24.48 -2.26 37.69
CA LEU A 60 25.17 -1.30 38.55
C LEU A 60 24.44 0.04 38.51
N ASN A 61 24.09 0.53 39.69
CA ASN A 61 23.59 1.87 39.92
C ASN A 61 24.50 2.54 40.95
N TRP A 62 25.35 3.45 40.51
CA TRP A 62 26.34 4.14 41.33
C TRP A 62 26.23 5.66 41.14
N LYS A 63 26.10 6.38 42.25
CA LYS A 63 25.85 7.84 42.29
C LYS A 63 27.03 8.64 42.90
N GLY A 64 28.26 8.17 42.70
CA GLY A 64 29.46 8.86 43.17
C GLY A 64 30.01 9.89 42.18
N ALA A 65 31.30 10.20 42.29
CA ALA A 65 32.00 11.10 41.36
C ALA A 65 32.02 10.58 39.92
N ALA A 66 32.18 9.27 39.76
CA ALA A 66 31.78 8.55 38.55
C ALA A 66 30.32 8.11 38.69
N VAL A 67 29.59 8.04 37.59
CA VAL A 67 28.16 7.71 37.55
C VAL A 67 27.94 6.46 36.69
N ALA A 68 27.24 5.48 37.25
CA ALA A 68 26.67 4.34 36.52
C ALA A 68 25.17 4.29 36.78
N GLU A 69 24.37 4.37 35.73
CA GLU A 69 22.90 4.32 35.81
C GLU A 69 22.41 3.10 35.06
N ASP A 70 21.96 2.06 35.77
CA ASP A 70 21.47 0.81 35.17
C ASP A 70 22.43 0.20 34.14
N GLU A 71 23.73 0.31 34.39
CA GLU A 71 24.77 -0.23 33.51
C GLU A 71 25.00 -1.72 33.78
N THR A 72 25.32 -2.48 32.75
CA THR A 72 25.60 -3.91 32.87
C THR A 72 26.82 -4.15 33.77
N PHE A 73 26.65 -5.07 34.73
CA PHE A 73 27.67 -5.46 35.70
C PHE A 73 27.92 -6.96 35.63
N ILE A 74 29.19 -7.34 35.45
CA ILE A 74 29.59 -8.72 35.22
C ILE A 74 30.71 -9.09 36.19
N VAL A 75 30.54 -10.23 36.84
CA VAL A 75 31.55 -10.83 37.72
C VAL A 75 31.85 -12.23 37.23
N ILE A 76 33.13 -12.56 37.06
CA ILE A 76 33.59 -13.90 36.70
C ILE A 76 34.38 -14.49 37.86
N LEU A 77 33.95 -15.66 38.31
CA LEU A 77 34.64 -16.49 39.29
C LEU A 77 35.20 -17.72 38.56
N PRO A 78 36.48 -17.75 38.18
CA PRO A 78 37.07 -18.80 37.36
C PRO A 78 37.13 -20.17 38.05
N ASN A 79 37.14 -20.18 39.39
CA ASN A 79 37.20 -21.38 40.22
C ASN A 79 35.85 -21.71 40.90
N GLY A 80 34.80 -20.96 40.56
CA GLY A 80 33.45 -21.24 41.00
C GLY A 80 33.24 -20.86 42.45
N ALA A 81 33.15 -21.85 43.35
CA ALA A 81 33.11 -21.60 44.78
C ALA A 81 34.47 -21.06 45.24
N VAL A 82 34.45 -19.90 45.89
CA VAL A 82 35.68 -19.12 46.08
C VAL A 82 36.49 -19.57 47.30
N ARG A 83 37.81 -19.43 47.19
CA ARG A 83 38.78 -19.57 48.27
C ARG A 83 39.59 -18.29 48.42
N THR A 84 40.18 -18.11 49.60
CA THR A 84 41.18 -17.05 49.80
C THR A 84 42.33 -17.24 48.80
N GLY A 85 42.73 -16.16 48.14
CA GLY A 85 43.76 -16.18 47.10
C GLY A 85 43.24 -16.40 45.67
N ASP A 86 42.00 -16.87 45.50
CA ASP A 86 41.39 -16.99 44.17
C ASP A 86 41.26 -15.61 43.50
N THR A 87 41.30 -15.60 42.17
CA THR A 87 41.15 -14.38 41.39
C THR A 87 39.70 -14.21 40.94
N ALA A 88 39.13 -13.03 41.13
CA ALA A 88 37.86 -12.63 40.53
C ALA A 88 38.07 -11.54 39.48
N TYR A 89 37.22 -11.54 38.46
CA TYR A 89 37.25 -10.54 37.40
C TYR A 89 35.95 -9.75 37.41
N VAL A 90 36.07 -8.43 37.38
CA VAL A 90 34.95 -7.51 37.51
C VAL A 90 34.92 -6.60 36.29
N PHE A 91 33.78 -6.55 35.60
CA PHE A 91 33.59 -5.75 34.39
C PHE A 91 32.30 -4.94 34.48
N PHE A 92 32.39 -3.66 34.15
CA PHE A 92 31.22 -2.82 33.90
C PHE A 92 31.60 -1.63 33.02
N GLN A 93 30.61 -0.80 32.74
CA GLN A 93 30.79 0.46 32.03
C GLN A 93 30.25 1.60 32.90
N TRP A 94 30.96 2.73 32.91
CA TRP A 94 30.44 3.97 33.47
C TRP A 94 29.45 4.59 32.49
N THR A 95 28.32 5.11 32.97
CA THR A 95 27.51 6.03 32.17
C THR A 95 28.33 7.30 31.91
N ARG A 96 29.04 7.77 32.93
CA ARG A 96 30.02 8.86 32.89
C ARG A 96 31.09 8.61 33.94
N ASP A 97 32.36 8.63 33.56
CA ASP A 97 33.44 8.45 34.54
C ASP A 97 33.72 9.72 35.37
N GLU A 98 34.72 9.65 36.27
CA GLU A 98 35.13 10.75 37.15
C GLU A 98 35.67 11.99 36.38
N TYR A 99 36.07 11.82 35.11
CA TYR A 99 36.57 12.88 34.23
C TYR A 99 35.49 13.40 33.27
N GLY A 100 34.26 12.88 33.37
CA GLY A 100 33.16 13.25 32.48
C GLY A 100 33.14 12.50 31.15
N VAL A 101 34.01 11.50 30.95
CA VAL A 101 34.03 10.68 29.74
C VAL A 101 32.81 9.76 29.74
N PRO A 102 31.92 9.87 28.75
CA PRO A 102 30.75 9.02 28.69
C PRO A 102 31.17 7.59 28.35
N LYS A 103 30.42 6.62 28.87
CA LYS A 103 30.49 5.24 28.38
C LYS A 103 31.89 4.62 28.50
N ALA A 104 32.72 4.97 29.49
CA ALA A 104 34.04 4.36 29.70
C ALA A 104 33.93 2.90 30.21
N ASN A 105 34.64 1.96 29.58
CA ASN A 105 34.73 0.59 30.10
C ASN A 105 35.63 0.55 31.35
N TRP A 106 35.25 -0.27 32.31
CA TRP A 106 36.04 -0.53 33.50
C TRP A 106 36.18 -2.04 33.70
N PHE A 107 37.42 -2.48 33.92
CA PHE A 107 37.77 -3.87 34.11
C PHE A 107 38.85 -3.98 35.17
N GLN A 108 38.70 -4.93 36.09
CA GLN A 108 39.69 -5.20 37.12
C GLN A 108 39.81 -6.70 37.40
N THR A 109 41.06 -7.14 37.56
CA THR A 109 41.42 -8.44 38.14
C THR A 109 41.77 -8.23 39.61
N ILE A 110 41.09 -8.95 40.52
CA ILE A 110 41.24 -8.76 41.98
C ILE A 110 41.35 -10.12 42.67
N SER A 111 42.36 -10.28 43.52
CA SER A 111 42.49 -11.46 44.39
C SER A 111 41.55 -11.36 45.60
N ILE A 112 40.99 -12.50 46.00
CA ILE A 112 40.09 -12.60 47.14
C ILE A 112 40.91 -12.61 48.43
N ASP A 113 40.69 -11.59 49.26
CA ASP A 113 41.45 -11.37 50.50
C ASP A 113 41.05 -12.34 51.62
N LYS A 114 39.74 -12.49 51.84
CA LYS A 114 39.19 -13.37 52.87
C LYS A 114 37.84 -13.93 52.45
N VAL A 115 37.62 -15.21 52.76
CA VAL A 115 36.32 -15.87 52.67
C VAL A 115 35.86 -16.22 54.08
N SER A 116 34.58 -16.01 54.36
CA SER A 116 33.91 -16.34 55.62
C SER A 116 32.52 -16.90 55.31
N LYS A 117 31.86 -17.54 56.28
CA LYS A 117 30.49 -18.04 56.12
C LYS A 117 29.52 -17.25 56.98
N THR A 118 28.32 -17.04 56.47
CA THR A 118 27.16 -16.58 57.25
C THR A 118 26.58 -17.73 58.09
N ASP A 119 25.67 -17.39 59.02
CA ASP A 119 24.95 -18.36 59.84
C ASP A 119 24.08 -19.31 59.00
N THR A 120 23.66 -18.88 57.80
CA THR A 120 22.90 -19.70 56.83
C THR A 120 23.81 -20.57 55.94
N GLY A 121 25.13 -20.47 56.10
CA GLY A 121 26.11 -21.25 55.33
C GLY A 121 26.55 -20.62 54.01
N ASP A 122 26.06 -19.42 53.68
CA ASP A 122 26.48 -18.67 52.49
C ASP A 122 27.89 -18.09 52.64
N ASP A 123 28.70 -18.15 51.58
CA ASP A 123 30.05 -17.58 51.55
C ASP A 123 30.01 -16.06 51.40
N VAL A 124 30.82 -15.37 52.19
CA VAL A 124 31.04 -13.92 52.16
C VAL A 124 32.50 -13.65 51.93
N PHE A 125 32.80 -12.89 50.88
CA PHE A 125 34.16 -12.54 50.50
C PHE A 125 34.24 -11.10 50.02
N THR A 126 35.45 -10.52 50.07
CA THR A 126 35.68 -9.12 49.71
C THR A 126 36.72 -9.02 48.62
N LEU A 127 36.42 -8.21 47.59
CA LEU A 127 37.36 -7.79 46.56
C LEU A 127 37.78 -6.36 46.89
N LYS A 128 39.07 -6.15 47.19
CA LYS A 128 39.60 -4.83 47.55
C LYS A 128 40.36 -4.20 46.37
N HIS A 129 40.02 -2.97 46.05
CA HIS A 129 40.72 -2.11 45.10
C HIS A 129 40.98 -0.74 45.76
N PRO A 130 42.05 0.01 45.40
CA PRO A 130 42.36 1.28 46.06
C PRO A 130 41.23 2.31 46.11
N LYS A 131 40.34 2.31 45.11
CA LYS A 131 39.18 3.22 45.04
C LYS A 131 37.87 2.61 45.53
N PHE A 132 37.73 1.28 45.45
CA PHE A 132 36.45 0.61 45.61
C PHE A 132 36.64 -0.73 46.32
N SER A 133 35.67 -1.12 47.12
CA SER A 133 35.62 -2.44 47.75
C SER A 133 34.27 -3.08 47.46
N TRP A 134 34.29 -4.34 47.04
CA TRP A 134 33.08 -5.13 46.79
C TRP A 134 32.97 -6.22 47.84
N LYS A 135 31.98 -6.10 48.72
CA LYS A 135 31.57 -7.20 49.61
C LYS A 135 30.54 -8.05 48.88
N ILE A 136 30.87 -9.32 48.66
CA ILE A 136 30.05 -10.27 47.92
C ILE A 136 29.58 -11.36 48.86
N THR A 137 28.29 -11.69 48.80
CA THR A 137 27.67 -12.78 49.53
C THR A 137 27.02 -13.72 48.53
N SER A 138 27.43 -14.99 48.51
CA SER A 138 26.73 -16.01 47.73
C SER A 138 25.31 -16.18 48.26
N GLN A 139 24.38 -16.57 47.40
CA GLN A 139 23.03 -16.93 47.79
C GLN A 139 22.60 -18.15 46.99
N GLN A 140 21.78 -19.02 47.59
CA GLN A 140 21.19 -20.18 46.90
C GLN A 140 22.27 -21.04 46.23
N ALA A 141 23.30 -21.46 46.99
CA ALA A 141 24.40 -22.28 46.46
C ALA A 141 25.07 -21.68 45.19
N TYR A 142 25.41 -20.39 45.25
CA TYR A 142 26.03 -19.63 44.16
C TYR A 142 25.15 -19.42 42.91
N GLU A 143 23.84 -19.66 42.96
CA GLU A 143 22.95 -19.25 41.88
C GLU A 143 22.85 -17.73 41.75
N ASN A 144 22.93 -17.02 42.87
CA ASN A 144 22.94 -15.57 42.92
C ASN A 144 24.10 -15.10 43.78
N ILE A 145 24.59 -13.89 43.51
CA ILE A 145 25.50 -13.18 44.40
C ILE A 145 24.90 -11.82 44.71
N LYS A 146 24.88 -11.46 45.99
CA LYS A 146 24.60 -10.10 46.43
C LYS A 146 25.94 -9.38 46.54
N ILE A 147 26.10 -8.31 45.78
CA ILE A 147 27.30 -7.48 45.79
C ILE A 147 26.98 -6.14 46.42
N THR A 148 27.86 -5.65 47.27
CA THR A 148 27.82 -4.31 47.87
C THR A 148 29.12 -3.63 47.50
N MET A 149 29.03 -2.66 46.58
CA MET A 149 30.13 -1.80 46.19
C MET A 149 30.20 -0.63 47.16
N SER A 150 31.41 -0.32 47.63
CA SER A 150 31.71 0.77 48.56
C SER A 150 32.93 1.55 48.08
N ASP A 151 33.00 2.85 48.39
CA ASP A 151 34.19 3.69 48.15
C ASP A 151 34.84 4.16 49.47
N CYS A 152 35.97 4.85 49.36
CA CYS A 152 36.67 5.41 50.53
C CYS A 152 35.88 6.53 51.23
N ALA A 153 34.87 7.10 50.58
CA ALA A 153 33.98 8.14 51.13
C ALA A 153 32.71 7.54 51.77
N SER A 154 32.68 6.21 51.96
CA SER A 154 31.56 5.46 52.56
C SER A 154 30.24 5.53 51.77
N HIS A 155 30.28 5.86 50.48
CA HIS A 155 29.13 5.61 49.62
C HIS A 155 29.00 4.11 49.40
N GLU A 156 27.79 3.58 49.51
CA GLU A 156 27.52 2.17 49.26
C GLU A 156 26.32 1.97 48.35
N THR A 157 26.43 0.98 47.46
CA THR A 157 25.31 0.52 46.64
C THR A 157 25.32 -0.99 46.59
N SER A 158 24.15 -1.60 46.71
CA SER A 158 24.02 -3.05 46.62
C SER A 158 23.15 -3.45 45.44
N SER A 159 23.54 -4.53 44.77
CA SER A 159 22.75 -5.18 43.74
C SER A 159 22.90 -6.69 43.83
N THR A 160 21.96 -7.40 43.20
CA THR A 160 22.04 -8.86 43.07
C THR A 160 22.37 -9.19 41.63
N LEU A 161 23.38 -10.04 41.43
CA LEU A 161 23.74 -10.58 40.12
C LEU A 161 23.35 -12.06 40.08
N LYS A 162 22.81 -12.46 38.94
CA LYS A 162 22.37 -13.84 38.69
C LYS A 162 23.45 -14.59 37.93
N ARG A 163 23.69 -15.86 38.30
CA ARG A 163 24.56 -16.76 37.54
C ARG A 163 23.94 -17.03 36.18
N VAL A 164 24.61 -16.59 35.12
CA VAL A 164 24.19 -16.79 33.72
C VAL A 164 24.91 -17.94 33.05
N TRP A 165 26.04 -18.36 33.61
CA TRP A 165 26.77 -19.52 33.15
C TRP A 165 27.52 -20.20 34.30
N GLY A 166 27.60 -21.51 34.24
CA GLY A 166 28.49 -22.34 35.05
C GLY A 166 29.14 -23.42 34.18
N THR A 167 30.26 -24.00 34.60
CA THR A 167 30.84 -25.15 33.87
C THR A 167 29.85 -26.32 33.88
N HIS A 168 29.45 -26.80 32.71
CA HIS A 168 28.53 -27.94 32.55
C HIS A 168 29.26 -29.20 32.06
N SER A 169 30.45 -29.06 31.47
CA SER A 169 31.21 -30.20 30.95
C SER A 169 31.91 -30.96 32.09
N HIS A 170 31.75 -32.28 32.09
CA HIS A 170 32.39 -33.20 33.03
C HIS A 170 33.68 -33.80 32.44
N SER A 171 34.21 -33.18 31.38
CA SER A 171 35.36 -33.68 30.62
C SER A 171 36.62 -32.90 30.95
N ASP A 172 37.79 -33.51 30.72
CA ASP A 172 39.12 -32.92 30.94
C ASP A 172 39.33 -31.57 30.23
N LYS A 173 38.53 -31.30 29.18
CA LYS A 173 38.53 -30.04 28.40
C LYS A 173 37.93 -28.84 29.14
N ALA A 174 37.27 -29.05 30.28
CA ALA A 174 36.73 -27.99 31.11
C ALA A 174 37.82 -27.08 31.70
N ASN A 175 39.05 -27.57 31.76
CA ASN A 175 40.19 -26.85 32.34
C ASN A 175 41.01 -26.05 31.30
N ASP A 176 40.62 -26.06 30.02
CA ASP A 176 41.31 -25.28 28.99
C ASP A 176 41.27 -23.77 29.28
N THR A 177 42.29 -23.06 28.77
CA THR A 177 42.50 -21.64 29.05
C THR A 177 41.27 -20.79 28.67
N VAL A 178 40.70 -20.12 29.68
CA VAL A 178 39.60 -19.17 29.48
C VAL A 178 40.13 -17.92 28.82
N ARG A 179 39.37 -17.40 27.86
CA ARG A 179 39.65 -16.10 27.24
C ARG A 179 38.46 -15.19 27.35
N VAL A 180 38.72 -13.94 27.72
CA VAL A 180 37.71 -12.90 27.87
C VAL A 180 38.11 -11.72 27.01
N TRP A 181 37.27 -11.34 26.06
CA TRP A 181 37.43 -10.14 25.26
C TRP A 181 36.40 -9.10 25.67
N ILE A 182 36.82 -7.84 25.78
CA ILE A 182 35.95 -6.71 26.05
C ILE A 182 36.09 -5.67 24.95
N GLY A 183 34.99 -4.97 24.66
CA GLY A 183 34.99 -3.94 23.64
C GLY A 183 33.72 -3.10 23.69
N LYS A 184 33.47 -2.43 22.57
CA LYS A 184 32.30 -1.59 22.35
C LYS A 184 31.51 -2.12 21.18
N ILE A 185 30.20 -2.02 21.28
CA ILE A 185 29.31 -2.34 20.17
C ILE A 185 28.61 -1.09 19.67
N ASN A 186 28.53 -1.02 18.34
CA ASN A 186 27.72 -0.07 17.62
C ASN A 186 26.85 -0.87 16.66
N TRP A 187 25.54 -0.93 16.94
CA TRP A 187 24.61 -1.73 16.15
C TRP A 187 23.34 -0.96 15.84
N SER A 188 23.29 -0.44 14.61
CA SER A 188 22.14 0.32 14.11
C SER A 188 21.74 1.43 15.09
N THR A 189 20.45 1.65 15.30
CA THR A 189 19.90 2.55 16.32
C THR A 189 19.72 1.88 17.69
N PHE A 190 20.06 0.59 17.84
CA PHE A 190 19.75 -0.19 19.05
C PHE A 190 20.87 -0.16 20.09
N ALA A 191 22.13 -0.07 19.68
CA ALA A 191 23.28 0.07 20.56
C ALA A 191 24.26 1.13 20.02
N LYS A 192 24.65 2.05 20.90
CA LYS A 192 25.65 3.08 20.63
C LYS A 192 26.69 3.10 21.76
N ASP A 193 27.93 2.73 21.43
CA ASP A 193 29.07 2.65 22.34
C ASP A 193 28.78 1.86 23.64
N GLU A 194 27.95 0.83 23.56
CA GLU A 194 27.64 -0.03 24.69
C GLU A 194 28.74 -1.08 24.89
N MET A 195 29.02 -1.44 26.14
CA MET A 195 29.98 -2.51 26.45
C MET A 195 29.45 -3.85 25.93
N ALA A 196 30.35 -4.61 25.31
CA ALA A 196 30.15 -6.04 25.11
C ALA A 196 31.38 -6.85 25.52
N ILE A 197 31.12 -8.08 25.91
CA ILE A 197 32.10 -9.04 26.38
C ILE A 197 31.82 -10.38 25.70
N PHE A 198 32.91 -11.04 25.28
CA PHE A 198 32.89 -12.38 24.73
C PHE A 198 33.77 -13.24 25.62
N ILE A 199 33.29 -14.40 26.03
CA ILE A 199 33.96 -15.30 26.94
C ILE A 199 33.99 -16.67 26.29
N ALA A 200 35.17 -17.23 26.10
CA ALA A 200 35.37 -18.64 25.77
C ALA A 200 35.73 -19.37 27.07
N PRO A 201 34.72 -19.82 27.86
CA PRO A 201 34.94 -20.31 29.21
C PRO A 201 35.59 -21.70 29.27
N GLU A 202 35.66 -22.41 28.16
CA GLU A 202 36.31 -23.72 28.07
C GLU A 202 37.28 -23.71 26.87
N GLY A 203 37.87 -22.57 26.54
CA GLY A 203 38.79 -22.42 25.40
C GLY A 203 38.13 -22.50 24.01
N PHE A 204 38.94 -22.71 22.98
CA PHE A 204 38.51 -22.84 21.58
C PHE A 204 38.37 -24.29 21.16
N GLY A 205 37.34 -24.58 20.35
CA GLY A 205 37.19 -25.89 19.72
C GLY A 205 35.77 -26.17 19.24
N GLN A 206 35.63 -27.17 18.38
CA GLN A 206 34.32 -27.55 17.85
C GLN A 206 33.37 -27.97 18.98
N GLY A 207 32.19 -27.36 19.00
CA GLY A 207 31.16 -27.63 20.00
C GLY A 207 31.50 -27.10 21.40
N ARG A 208 32.50 -26.22 21.54
CA ARG A 208 32.84 -25.61 22.84
C ARG A 208 31.98 -24.39 23.13
N PRO A 209 31.64 -24.10 24.40
CA PRO A 209 30.81 -22.95 24.73
C PRO A 209 31.48 -21.62 24.39
N ILE A 210 30.66 -20.65 23.97
CA ILE A 210 30.99 -19.23 23.87
C ILE A 210 29.84 -18.45 24.51
N ILE A 211 30.19 -17.51 25.38
CA ILE A 211 29.24 -16.60 26.01
C ILE A 211 29.46 -15.23 25.39
N SER A 212 28.40 -14.62 24.87
CA SER A 212 28.42 -13.22 24.46
C SER A 212 27.40 -12.44 25.25
N LEU A 213 27.86 -11.35 25.86
CA LEU A 213 27.02 -10.44 26.63
C LEU A 213 27.22 -9.02 26.15
N TRP A 214 26.13 -8.30 25.96
CA TRP A 214 26.18 -6.87 25.69
C TRP A 214 24.91 -6.19 26.19
N GLN A 215 24.91 -4.86 26.21
CA GLN A 215 23.75 -4.06 26.56
C GLN A 215 23.21 -3.36 25.31
N TRP A 216 21.88 -3.31 25.17
CA TRP A 216 21.25 -2.42 24.19
C TRP A 216 21.09 -1.03 24.79
N THR A 217 21.40 0.03 24.04
CA THR A 217 20.99 1.39 24.42
C THR A 217 19.47 1.45 24.49
N LYS A 218 18.80 0.88 23.48
CA LYS A 218 17.35 0.67 23.44
C LYS A 218 17.07 -0.56 22.57
N ASN A 219 16.40 -1.56 23.12
CA ASN A 219 16.07 -2.78 22.39
C ASN A 219 14.89 -2.55 21.40
N TYR A 220 14.54 -3.57 20.60
CA TYR A 220 13.46 -3.47 19.61
C TYR A 220 12.07 -3.21 20.22
N ALA A 221 11.87 -3.59 21.50
CA ALA A 221 10.65 -3.33 22.26
C ALA A 221 10.66 -1.92 22.90
N GLY A 222 11.71 -1.13 22.67
CA GLY A 222 11.86 0.22 23.21
C GLY A 222 12.36 0.28 24.65
N LYS A 223 12.73 -0.85 25.27
CA LYS A 223 13.29 -0.89 26.62
C LYS A 223 14.76 -0.47 26.59
N ALA A 224 15.09 0.54 27.38
CA ALA A 224 16.45 1.05 27.50
C ALA A 224 17.33 0.08 28.32
N LYS A 225 18.64 0.07 28.03
CA LYS A 225 19.68 -0.65 28.78
C LYS A 225 19.39 -2.14 29.00
N ASP A 226 18.65 -2.78 28.11
CA ASP A 226 18.30 -4.20 28.27
C ASP A 226 19.52 -5.09 27.95
N PRO A 227 19.92 -6.03 28.83
CA PRO A 227 21.04 -6.92 28.55
C PRO A 227 20.66 -7.97 27.51
N SER A 228 21.62 -8.29 26.65
CA SER A 228 21.56 -9.38 25.68
C SER A 228 22.60 -10.42 26.07
N LEU A 229 22.14 -11.63 26.39
CA LEU A 229 22.99 -12.77 26.76
C LEU A 229 22.78 -13.89 25.76
N ARG A 230 23.87 -14.49 25.26
CA ARG A 230 23.85 -15.74 24.49
C ARG A 230 24.89 -16.69 25.07
N CYS A 231 24.50 -17.94 25.23
CA CYS A 231 25.35 -19.04 25.67
C CYS A 231 25.22 -20.12 24.60
N GLU A 232 26.12 -20.11 23.63
CA GLU A 232 26.03 -20.95 22.42
C GLU A 232 27.29 -21.78 22.26
N TYR A 233 27.34 -22.61 21.22
CA TYR A 233 28.47 -23.47 20.93
C TYR A 233 29.21 -23.01 19.66
N GLN A 234 30.54 -23.04 19.74
CA GLN A 234 31.44 -22.65 18.67
C GLN A 234 31.41 -23.69 17.55
N ASN A 235 31.20 -23.22 16.33
CA ASN A 235 31.47 -23.97 15.11
C ASN A 235 32.77 -23.42 14.49
N ILE A 236 33.86 -24.17 14.64
CA ILE A 236 35.19 -23.77 14.17
C ILE A 236 35.24 -23.89 12.65
N GLN A 237 35.57 -22.78 11.99
CA GLN A 237 35.79 -22.76 10.54
C GLN A 237 37.26 -22.91 10.19
N THR A 238 38.15 -22.33 11.01
CA THR A 238 39.59 -22.38 10.83
C THR A 238 40.28 -22.22 12.17
N GLU A 239 41.28 -23.03 12.45
CA GLU A 239 42.13 -22.89 13.63
C GLU A 239 43.58 -23.14 13.22
N ASN A 240 44.36 -22.06 13.15
CA ASN A 240 45.79 -22.09 12.90
C ASN A 240 46.53 -21.35 14.04
N ASP A 241 47.86 -21.42 14.03
CA ASP A 241 48.71 -20.83 15.09
C ASP A 241 48.53 -19.30 15.24
N ASP A 242 48.12 -18.61 14.19
CA ASP A 242 47.94 -17.14 14.18
C ASP A 242 46.49 -16.69 14.35
N VAL A 243 45.53 -17.47 13.83
CA VAL A 243 44.14 -17.04 13.69
C VAL A 243 43.18 -18.18 14.01
N VAL A 244 42.18 -17.88 14.82
CA VAL A 244 41.03 -18.76 15.07
C VAL A 244 39.77 -18.10 14.51
N ARG A 245 39.07 -18.78 13.62
CA ARG A 245 37.77 -18.37 13.07
C ARG A 245 36.70 -19.34 13.52
N PHE A 246 35.65 -18.80 14.10
CA PHE A 246 34.51 -19.59 14.56
C PHE A 246 33.22 -18.81 14.37
N THR A 247 32.15 -19.56 14.16
CA THR A 247 30.80 -19.02 14.05
C THR A 247 29.90 -19.64 15.10
N TYR A 248 28.85 -18.94 15.49
CA TYR A 248 27.74 -19.53 16.22
C TYR A 248 26.45 -18.80 15.86
N THR A 249 25.36 -19.55 15.84
CA THR A 249 24.02 -19.05 15.50
C THR A 249 23.16 -19.06 16.73
N SER A 250 22.47 -17.95 16.96
CA SER A 250 21.39 -17.84 17.93
C SER A 250 20.25 -17.05 17.27
N TYR A 251 19.73 -16.01 17.93
CA TYR A 251 18.92 -14.99 17.26
C TYR A 251 19.70 -14.23 16.18
N TYR A 252 21.01 -14.07 16.35
CA TYR A 252 21.91 -13.48 15.36
C TYR A 252 22.92 -14.53 14.91
N ASP A 253 23.38 -14.44 13.67
CA ASP A 253 24.55 -15.21 13.23
C ASP A 253 25.80 -14.36 13.50
N LEU A 254 26.74 -14.91 14.27
CA LEU A 254 27.99 -14.24 14.57
C LEU A 254 29.16 -14.97 13.93
N ASP A 255 30.00 -14.20 13.24
CA ASP A 255 31.26 -14.63 12.66
C ASP A 255 32.42 -13.93 13.38
N CYS A 256 33.23 -14.72 14.06
CA CYS A 256 34.24 -14.27 14.98
C CYS A 256 35.63 -14.67 14.46
N THR A 257 36.52 -13.70 14.32
CA THR A 257 37.92 -13.92 13.95
C THR A 257 38.82 -13.41 15.07
N PHE A 258 39.48 -14.34 15.77
CA PHE A 258 40.47 -14.05 16.79
C PHE A 258 41.87 -14.09 16.19
N ASN A 259 42.62 -13.00 16.33
CA ASN A 259 44.03 -12.91 15.97
C ASN A 259 44.88 -13.08 17.24
N ARG A 260 45.62 -14.20 17.31
CA ARG A 260 46.43 -14.58 18.48
C ARG A 260 47.59 -13.62 18.74
N GLN A 261 48.17 -13.03 17.69
CA GLN A 261 49.30 -12.09 17.80
C GLN A 261 48.89 -10.73 18.38
N THR A 262 47.73 -10.22 17.96
CA THR A 262 47.24 -8.90 18.40
C THR A 262 46.34 -8.97 19.63
N GLY A 263 45.87 -10.17 20.00
CA GLY A 263 44.87 -10.35 21.05
C GLY A 263 43.49 -9.80 20.68
N LYS A 264 43.26 -9.43 19.42
CA LYS A 264 42.00 -8.85 18.95
C LYS A 264 41.04 -9.91 18.47
N LEU A 265 39.79 -9.79 18.87
CA LEU A 265 38.65 -10.53 18.35
C LEU A 265 37.80 -9.56 17.52
N SER A 266 37.71 -9.78 16.22
CA SER A 266 36.80 -9.04 15.35
C SER A 266 35.51 -9.84 15.19
N VAL A 267 34.37 -9.20 15.40
CA VAL A 267 33.07 -9.88 15.37
C VAL A 267 32.17 -9.21 14.34
N ARG A 268 31.60 -10.03 13.45
CA ARG A 268 30.57 -9.62 12.49
C ARG A 268 29.26 -10.25 12.87
N MET A 269 28.19 -9.48 12.83
CA MET A 269 26.86 -9.93 13.22
C MET A 269 25.90 -9.77 12.04
N LYS A 270 25.05 -10.78 11.84
CA LYS A 270 23.98 -10.77 10.85
C LYS A 270 22.64 -10.97 11.55
N SER A 271 21.67 -10.12 11.19
CA SER A 271 20.30 -10.18 11.73
C SER A 271 19.41 -11.06 10.87
N PRO A 272 18.39 -11.74 11.43
CA PRO A 272 17.41 -12.48 10.63
C PRO A 272 16.66 -11.61 9.62
N ARG A 273 16.61 -10.28 9.84
CA ARG A 273 15.91 -9.31 8.98
C ARG A 273 16.81 -8.61 7.97
N ASP A 274 18.13 -8.73 8.09
CA ASP A 274 19.11 -8.06 7.24
C ASP A 274 20.04 -9.11 6.64
N SER A 275 20.09 -9.18 5.32
CA SER A 275 20.94 -10.15 4.62
C SER A 275 22.43 -9.82 4.72
N SER A 276 22.79 -8.58 5.08
CA SER A 276 24.17 -8.12 5.22
C SER A 276 24.70 -8.32 6.64
N ALA A 277 25.86 -8.99 6.76
CA ALA A 277 26.62 -9.02 8.02
C ALA A 277 27.32 -7.66 8.19
N LYS A 278 27.23 -7.08 9.39
CA LYS A 278 27.87 -5.80 9.73
C LYS A 278 28.87 -6.03 10.86
N ASP A 279 29.95 -5.25 10.83
CA ASP A 279 30.96 -5.30 11.87
C ASP A 279 30.35 -4.79 13.19
N LEU A 280 30.44 -5.63 14.22
CA LEU A 280 29.92 -5.32 15.55
C LEU A 280 30.94 -4.51 16.36
N GLY A 281 32.23 -4.73 16.11
CA GLY A 281 33.35 -4.03 16.73
C GLY A 281 34.61 -4.90 16.81
N ASP A 282 35.72 -4.25 17.19
CA ASP A 282 36.95 -4.92 17.59
C ASP A 282 36.99 -5.05 19.12
N PHE A 283 37.27 -6.25 19.59
CA PHE A 283 37.32 -6.58 21.01
C PHE A 283 38.75 -6.93 21.41
N THR A 284 39.23 -6.36 22.51
CA THR A 284 40.58 -6.59 23.04
C THR A 284 40.53 -7.67 24.10
N LEU A 285 41.51 -8.59 24.10
CA LEU A 285 41.67 -9.59 25.15
C LEU A 285 41.93 -8.90 26.50
N ALA A 286 41.00 -9.04 27.44
CA ALA A 286 41.05 -8.48 28.78
C ALA A 286 41.61 -9.47 29.80
N ALA A 287 41.31 -10.76 29.65
CA ALA A 287 41.81 -11.80 30.54
C ALA A 287 42.13 -13.09 29.79
N LEU A 288 43.23 -13.71 30.18
CA LEU A 288 43.66 -15.05 29.81
C LEU A 288 43.85 -15.83 31.11
N ILE A 289 42.95 -16.79 31.38
CA ILE A 289 42.89 -17.49 32.66
C ILE A 289 43.32 -18.93 32.44
N ASP A 290 44.48 -19.27 32.96
CA ASP A 290 44.94 -20.65 33.02
C ASP A 290 44.39 -21.31 34.30
N ARG A 291 43.65 -22.42 34.14
CA ARG A 291 43.07 -23.15 35.28
C ARG A 291 44.00 -24.24 35.81
N HIS A 292 45.20 -24.40 35.23
CA HIS A 292 46.14 -25.47 35.60
C HIS A 292 47.11 -25.08 36.74
N SER A 293 47.13 -23.83 37.21
CA SER A 293 48.04 -23.39 38.27
C SER A 293 47.42 -23.50 39.68
N HIS A 294 47.18 -24.70 40.17
CA HIS A 294 47.19 -24.89 41.62
C HIS A 294 48.64 -25.04 42.06
N ASP A 295 49.28 -23.91 42.38
CA ASP A 295 50.56 -23.91 43.08
C ASP A 295 50.28 -24.43 44.50
N PHE A 296 50.51 -25.73 44.70
CA PHE A 296 50.22 -26.47 45.93
C PHE A 296 51.28 -26.25 47.01
N ASN A 297 51.88 -25.06 47.06
CA ASN A 297 52.80 -24.68 48.14
C ASN A 297 52.06 -23.80 49.15
N PRO A 298 51.44 -24.39 50.20
CA PRO A 298 51.10 -23.62 51.38
C PRO A 298 52.38 -22.99 51.96
N PRO A 299 52.33 -21.78 52.54
CA PRO A 299 53.48 -21.23 53.24
C PRO A 299 53.90 -22.22 54.35
N GLU A 300 55.17 -22.63 54.32
CA GLU A 300 55.77 -23.53 55.31
C GLU A 300 55.51 -23.03 56.73
N SER A 301 54.79 -23.84 57.51
CA SER A 301 54.77 -23.72 58.97
C SER A 301 56.08 -24.28 59.52
N THR A 302 56.83 -23.44 60.24
CA THR A 302 58.08 -23.74 60.94
C THR A 302 57.99 -24.99 61.85
N PRO A 303 58.95 -25.93 61.82
CA PRO A 303 58.96 -27.08 62.71
C PRO A 303 59.64 -26.78 64.06
N ASN A 304 59.01 -27.25 65.16
CA ASN A 304 59.58 -27.26 66.52
C ASN A 304 60.59 -28.42 66.68
N LYS A 305 61.72 -28.12 67.33
CA LYS A 305 62.72 -29.09 67.83
C LYS A 305 62.24 -29.75 69.12
N GLU A 306 62.53 -31.04 69.30
CA GLU A 306 63.32 -31.62 70.41
C GLU A 306 63.03 -33.13 70.59
N GLU A 307 64.00 -33.98 70.22
CA GLU A 307 64.20 -35.32 70.79
C GLU A 307 65.67 -35.46 71.17
N THR A 308 65.94 -35.76 72.44
CA THR A 308 67.28 -36.02 73.00
C THR A 308 67.40 -37.49 73.40
N ASP A 309 68.40 -38.18 72.85
CA ASP A 309 68.74 -39.58 73.12
C ASP A 309 69.40 -39.80 74.51
N PHE A 310 68.91 -40.80 75.24
CA PHE A 310 69.47 -41.32 76.50
C PHE A 310 70.48 -42.46 76.21
N ARG A 311 71.68 -42.44 76.82
CA ARG A 311 72.61 -43.58 76.87
C ARG A 311 72.80 -44.08 78.31
N LEU A 312 72.79 -45.40 78.49
CA LEU A 312 73.09 -46.12 79.75
C LEU A 312 74.61 -46.37 79.90
N PRO A 313 75.18 -46.31 81.13
CA PRO A 313 76.59 -46.64 81.37
C PRO A 313 76.82 -48.14 81.66
N GLN A 314 77.94 -48.69 81.17
CA GLN A 314 78.41 -50.05 81.50
C GLN A 314 79.22 -50.10 82.82
N PRO A 315 79.17 -51.21 83.58
CA PRO A 315 79.91 -51.38 84.83
C PRO A 315 81.35 -51.86 84.61
N GLN A 316 82.32 -51.27 85.33
CA GLN A 316 83.66 -51.83 85.50
C GLN A 316 83.79 -52.54 86.86
N PRO A 317 84.49 -53.70 86.94
CA PRO A 317 84.69 -54.42 88.18
C PRO A 317 85.77 -53.76 89.06
N SER A 318 85.41 -53.39 90.28
CA SER A 318 86.33 -52.87 91.29
C SER A 318 86.97 -54.02 92.09
N LEU A 319 88.29 -54.14 91.96
CA LEU A 319 89.29 -54.80 92.82
C LEU A 319 89.82 -56.20 92.39
N PRO A 320 91.16 -56.39 92.42
CA PRO A 320 91.81 -57.67 92.13
C PRO A 320 91.66 -58.68 93.28
N ARG A 321 91.30 -59.93 92.97
CA ARG A 321 91.33 -61.03 93.96
C ARG A 321 92.77 -61.34 94.33
N VAL A 322 93.09 -61.22 95.63
CA VAL A 322 94.35 -61.73 96.20
C VAL A 322 94.31 -63.25 96.13
N LEU A 323 95.15 -63.84 95.28
CA LEU A 323 95.28 -65.30 95.05
C LEU A 323 96.38 -65.95 95.93
N ALA A 324 96.94 -65.24 96.91
CA ALA A 324 97.96 -65.79 97.80
C ALA A 324 97.33 -66.38 99.07
N PRO A 325 97.72 -67.60 99.51
CA PRO A 325 97.30 -68.14 100.80
C PRO A 325 97.89 -67.30 101.93
N MET A 326 97.04 -66.80 102.84
CA MET A 326 97.49 -65.95 103.94
C MET A 326 98.38 -66.76 104.91
N PRO A 327 99.52 -66.21 105.35
CA PRO A 327 100.38 -66.88 106.32
C PRO A 327 99.65 -66.96 107.67
N PHE A 328 99.54 -68.16 108.24
CA PHE A 328 99.06 -68.31 109.60
C PHE A 328 99.97 -67.52 110.56
N PRO A 329 99.41 -66.70 111.47
CA PRO A 329 100.18 -65.90 112.41
C PRO A 329 101.00 -66.82 113.33
N ARG A 330 102.30 -66.54 113.49
CA ARG A 330 103.22 -67.41 114.27
C ARG A 330 103.32 -66.98 115.73
N THR A 331 102.76 -65.80 116.07
CA THR A 331 102.80 -65.24 117.43
C THR A 331 101.41 -64.81 117.91
N LEU A 332 101.18 -64.82 119.23
CA LEU A 332 99.88 -64.49 119.84
C LEU A 332 99.41 -63.06 119.51
N LEU A 333 100.36 -62.12 119.38
CA LEU A 333 100.09 -60.73 119.02
C LEU A 333 99.66 -60.59 117.55
N GLU A 334 100.27 -61.33 116.63
CA GLU A 334 99.83 -61.38 115.23
C GLU A 334 98.44 -62.00 115.11
N THR A 335 98.14 -63.05 115.88
CA THR A 335 96.80 -63.65 115.91
C THR A 335 95.75 -62.65 116.37
N LEU A 336 96.03 -61.87 117.43
CA LEU A 336 95.12 -60.81 117.91
C LEU A 336 94.94 -59.67 116.90
N THR A 337 96.01 -59.31 116.17
CA THR A 337 95.94 -58.28 115.13
C THR A 337 95.14 -58.77 113.92
N HIS A 338 95.33 -60.03 113.52
CA HIS A 338 94.57 -60.65 112.44
C HIS A 338 93.09 -60.83 112.81
N THR A 339 92.77 -61.25 114.04
CA THR A 339 91.38 -61.37 114.51
C THR A 339 90.70 -60.02 114.59
N ALA A 340 91.39 -58.97 115.04
CA ALA A 340 90.86 -57.60 115.02
C ALA A 340 90.57 -57.12 113.59
N ALA A 341 91.47 -57.35 112.64
CA ALA A 341 91.25 -57.00 111.23
C ALA A 341 90.10 -57.81 110.60
N PHE A 342 89.96 -59.10 110.94
CA PHE A 342 88.82 -59.92 110.50
C PHE A 342 87.49 -59.43 111.07
N VAL A 343 87.45 -59.05 112.35
CA VAL A 343 86.25 -58.49 113.00
C VAL A 343 85.87 -57.15 112.37
N ASP A 344 86.84 -56.30 112.07
CA ASP A 344 86.60 -55.02 111.39
C ASP A 344 86.11 -55.23 109.94
N GLN A 345 86.73 -56.14 109.19
CA GLN A 345 86.29 -56.51 107.85
C GLN A 345 84.89 -57.13 107.86
N ALA A 346 84.57 -57.99 108.84
CA ALA A 346 83.24 -58.56 109.01
C ALA A 346 82.21 -57.46 109.38
N GLY A 347 82.58 -56.51 110.23
CA GLY A 347 81.75 -55.35 110.56
C GLY A 347 81.47 -54.45 109.36
N TYR A 348 82.48 -54.18 108.53
CA TYR A 348 82.32 -53.44 107.28
C TYR A 348 81.40 -54.17 106.30
N LEU A 349 81.60 -55.48 106.09
CA LEU A 349 80.76 -56.28 105.20
C LEU A 349 79.32 -56.37 105.70
N ALA A 350 79.09 -56.49 107.02
CA ALA A 350 77.75 -56.48 107.60
C ALA A 350 77.05 -55.12 107.38
N LYS A 351 77.76 -54.01 107.61
CA LYS A 351 77.23 -52.66 107.37
C LYS A 351 76.96 -52.38 105.88
N TYR A 352 77.83 -52.87 105.00
CA TYR A 352 77.64 -52.79 103.55
C TYR A 352 76.41 -53.60 103.09
N ALA A 353 76.26 -54.84 103.59
CA ALA A 353 75.10 -55.68 103.30
C ALA A 353 73.78 -55.03 103.78
N GLU A 354 73.79 -54.39 104.95
CA GLU A 354 72.63 -53.66 105.46
C GLU A 354 72.26 -52.46 104.56
N GLN A 355 73.25 -51.69 104.09
CA GLN A 355 73.03 -50.57 103.18
C GLN A 355 72.51 -51.01 101.81
N GLU A 356 73.05 -52.09 101.25
CA GLU A 356 72.58 -52.68 100.00
C GLU A 356 71.15 -53.22 100.16
N PHE A 357 70.85 -53.90 101.28
CA PHE A 357 69.50 -54.37 101.56
C PHE A 357 68.49 -53.22 101.65
N ARG A 358 68.80 -52.15 102.40
CA ARG A 358 67.93 -50.97 102.49
C ARG A 358 67.73 -50.28 101.13
N THR A 359 68.77 -50.24 100.31
CA THR A 359 68.70 -49.66 98.95
C THR A 359 67.83 -50.51 98.04
N LEU A 360 67.99 -51.84 98.10
CA LEU A 360 67.18 -52.79 97.34
C LEU A 360 65.71 -52.74 97.77
N ASP A 361 65.44 -52.70 99.07
CA ASP A 361 64.10 -52.61 99.65
C ASP A 361 63.39 -51.31 99.22
N THR A 362 64.11 -50.19 99.26
CA THR A 362 63.59 -48.91 98.76
C THR A 362 63.26 -48.98 97.26
N ARG A 363 64.11 -49.61 96.45
CA ARG A 363 63.86 -49.80 95.01
C ARG A 363 62.70 -50.76 94.75
N PHE A 364 62.54 -51.81 95.54
CA PHE A 364 61.44 -52.76 95.42
C PHE A 364 60.10 -52.05 95.63
N HIS A 365 59.97 -51.26 96.70
CA HIS A 365 58.75 -50.47 96.93
C HIS A 365 58.51 -49.37 95.89
N GLN A 366 59.56 -48.78 95.32
CA GLN A 366 59.40 -47.87 94.19
C GLN A 366 58.87 -48.60 92.94
N SER A 367 59.37 -49.80 92.65
CA SER A 367 58.89 -50.64 91.55
C SER A 367 57.45 -51.08 91.76
N GLU A 368 57.06 -51.41 92.99
CA GLU A 368 55.69 -51.78 93.35
C GLU A 368 54.71 -50.63 93.09
N ARG A 369 55.04 -49.41 93.51
CA ARG A 369 54.23 -48.21 93.21
C ARG A 369 54.13 -47.93 91.71
N GLN A 370 55.22 -48.14 90.96
CA GLN A 370 55.20 -47.97 89.50
C GLN A 370 54.29 -49.01 88.84
N LEU A 371 54.30 -50.26 89.32
CA LEU A 371 53.43 -51.32 88.83
C LEU A 371 51.96 -51.00 89.12
N GLU A 372 51.62 -50.55 90.33
CA GLU A 372 50.27 -50.11 90.68
C GLU A 372 49.79 -48.95 89.80
N ALA A 373 50.65 -47.95 89.57
CA ALA A 373 50.34 -46.84 88.68
C ALA A 373 50.15 -47.29 87.22
N ALA A 374 50.96 -48.23 86.74
CA ALA A 374 50.81 -48.81 85.40
C ALA A 374 49.50 -49.61 85.28
N GLN A 375 49.13 -50.39 86.31
CA GLN A 375 47.89 -51.14 86.36
C GLN A 375 46.66 -50.22 86.34
N GLN A 376 46.70 -49.11 87.08
CA GLN A 376 45.63 -48.12 87.06
C GLN A 376 45.47 -47.48 85.67
N LYS A 377 46.58 -47.16 85.00
CA LYS A 377 46.56 -46.67 83.61
C LYS A 377 46.00 -47.70 82.64
N ALA A 378 46.40 -48.96 82.75
CA ALA A 378 45.89 -50.04 81.90
C ALA A 378 44.36 -50.19 82.06
N ASN A 379 43.85 -50.14 83.30
CA ASN A 379 42.42 -50.19 83.58
C ASN A 379 41.65 -48.97 83.04
N ALA A 380 42.28 -47.78 83.04
CA ALA A 380 41.67 -46.58 82.45
C ALA A 380 41.59 -46.68 80.92
N LEU A 381 42.67 -47.14 80.27
CA LEU A 381 42.70 -47.36 78.83
C LEU A 381 41.70 -48.43 78.38
N ASP A 382 41.54 -49.53 79.12
CA ASP A 382 40.54 -50.56 78.81
C ASP A 382 39.10 -50.01 78.81
N LYS A 383 38.79 -49.08 79.72
CA LYS A 383 37.49 -48.38 79.74
C LYS A 383 37.32 -47.49 78.52
N GLU A 384 38.36 -46.76 78.10
CA GLU A 384 38.31 -45.92 76.91
C GLU A 384 38.12 -46.75 75.64
N VAL A 385 38.82 -47.88 75.52
CA VAL A 385 38.66 -48.81 74.39
C VAL A 385 37.21 -49.30 74.29
N LYS A 386 36.61 -49.75 75.38
CA LYS A 386 35.19 -50.18 75.40
C LYS A 386 34.22 -49.06 74.99
N MET A 387 34.48 -47.83 75.42
CA MET A 387 33.69 -46.66 75.02
C MET A 387 33.82 -46.36 73.53
N LEU A 388 35.02 -46.51 72.97
CA LEU A 388 35.26 -46.31 71.53
C LEU A 388 34.61 -47.42 70.69
N GLU A 389 34.67 -48.68 71.11
CA GLU A 389 33.99 -49.80 70.45
C GLU A 389 32.49 -49.57 70.35
N GLN A 390 31.85 -49.10 71.43
CA GLN A 390 30.42 -48.75 71.41
C GLN A 390 30.12 -47.61 70.43
N LYS A 391 30.96 -46.57 70.39
CA LYS A 391 30.81 -45.45 69.44
C LYS A 391 30.98 -45.91 67.99
N ILE A 392 31.90 -46.84 67.73
CA ILE A 392 32.09 -47.43 66.40
C ILE A 392 30.84 -48.19 65.98
N ALA A 393 30.29 -49.05 66.85
CA ALA A 393 29.05 -49.79 66.55
C ALA A 393 27.85 -48.87 66.25
N VAL A 394 27.71 -47.76 67.00
CA VAL A 394 26.69 -46.74 66.70
C VAL A 394 26.96 -46.06 65.36
N GLY A 395 28.23 -45.73 65.08
CA GLY A 395 28.65 -45.12 63.81
C GLY A 395 28.37 -46.03 62.60
N GLU A 396 28.61 -47.34 62.72
CA GLU A 396 28.29 -48.33 61.70
C GLU A 396 26.79 -48.39 61.42
N GLY A 397 25.95 -48.39 62.47
CA GLY A 397 24.49 -48.35 62.32
C GLY A 397 23.99 -47.11 61.58
N VAL A 398 24.57 -45.93 61.87
CA VAL A 398 24.25 -44.69 61.14
C VAL A 398 24.72 -44.75 59.69
N ALA A 399 25.91 -45.31 59.44
CA ALA A 399 26.44 -45.45 58.08
C ALA A 399 25.57 -46.37 57.22
N ASP A 400 25.04 -47.46 57.79
CA ASP A 400 24.16 -48.38 57.07
C ASP A 400 22.79 -47.75 56.77
N GLU A 401 22.24 -46.95 57.69
CA GLU A 401 21.01 -46.20 57.44
C GLU A 401 21.21 -45.15 56.34
N LEU A 402 22.32 -44.41 56.35
CA LEU A 402 22.66 -43.45 55.30
C LEU A 402 22.86 -44.13 53.94
N ARG A 403 23.49 -45.31 53.89
CA ARG A 403 23.61 -46.10 52.66
C ARG A 403 22.26 -46.53 52.10
N LYS A 404 21.32 -46.90 52.97
CA LYS A 404 19.95 -47.24 52.57
C LYS A 404 19.22 -46.04 51.99
N GLN A 405 19.32 -44.88 52.65
CA GLN A 405 18.73 -43.63 52.16
C GLN A 405 19.33 -43.18 50.82
N LEU A 406 20.65 -43.35 50.64
CA LEU A 406 21.32 -43.07 49.38
C LEU A 406 20.74 -43.92 48.25
N LYS A 407 20.60 -45.24 48.48
CA LYS A 407 20.04 -46.16 47.49
C LYS A 407 18.59 -45.82 47.12
N ASP A 408 17.77 -45.49 48.11
CA ASP A 408 16.38 -45.06 47.88
C ASP A 408 16.31 -43.74 47.08
N ALA A 409 17.26 -42.83 47.30
CA ALA A 409 17.38 -41.59 46.53
C ALA A 409 17.83 -41.85 45.09
N GLU A 410 18.81 -42.72 44.88
CA GLU A 410 19.29 -43.14 43.54
C GLU A 410 18.16 -43.80 42.73
N ASP A 411 17.36 -44.68 43.36
CA ASP A 411 16.22 -45.33 42.71
C ASP A 411 15.12 -44.32 42.33
N LYS A 412 14.88 -43.30 43.17
CA LYS A 412 13.97 -42.19 42.84
C LYS A 412 14.51 -41.33 41.69
N GLU A 413 15.80 -41.04 41.69
CA GLU A 413 16.45 -40.28 40.62
C GLU A 413 16.37 -41.04 39.28
N MET A 414 16.61 -42.35 39.27
CA MET A 414 16.44 -43.18 38.07
C MET A 414 14.99 -43.16 37.56
N LYS A 415 14.00 -43.20 38.46
CA LYS A 415 12.58 -43.09 38.06
C LYS A 415 12.28 -41.71 37.46
N MET A 416 12.77 -40.62 38.07
CA MET A 416 12.60 -39.27 37.51
C MET A 416 13.24 -39.13 36.13
N LYS A 417 14.48 -39.61 35.95
CA LYS A 417 15.14 -39.59 34.63
C LYS A 417 14.33 -40.33 33.55
N ARG A 418 13.68 -41.44 33.90
CA ARG A 418 12.78 -42.15 32.97
C ARG A 418 11.52 -41.34 32.64
N HIS A 419 10.97 -40.61 33.59
CA HIS A 419 9.86 -39.69 33.33
C HIS A 419 10.32 -38.53 32.44
N ASP A 420 11.45 -37.90 32.75
CA ASP A 420 12.02 -36.80 31.94
C ASP A 420 12.25 -37.24 30.48
N THR A 421 12.76 -38.46 30.25
CA THR A 421 12.93 -38.97 28.88
C THR A 421 11.61 -39.12 28.13
N LYS A 422 10.54 -39.58 28.81
CA LYS A 422 9.21 -39.71 28.21
C LYS A 422 8.61 -38.34 27.91
N ASP A 423 8.75 -37.40 28.85
CA ASP A 423 8.27 -36.03 28.68
C ASP A 423 9.02 -35.35 27.53
N HIS A 424 10.33 -35.57 27.40
CA HIS A 424 11.11 -35.09 26.25
C HIS A 424 10.63 -35.66 24.92
N ASP A 425 10.31 -36.96 24.85
CA ASP A 425 9.77 -37.58 23.63
C ASP A 425 8.39 -36.99 23.28
N GLU A 426 7.52 -36.78 24.27
CA GLU A 426 6.20 -36.18 24.07
C GLU A 426 6.29 -34.70 23.66
N ILE A 427 7.18 -33.93 24.29
CA ILE A 427 7.49 -32.54 23.89
C ILE A 427 7.99 -32.51 22.44
N ASN A 428 8.88 -33.42 22.06
CA ASN A 428 9.37 -33.49 20.68
C ASN A 428 8.26 -33.80 19.67
N ASN A 429 7.32 -34.68 20.01
CA ASN A 429 6.16 -34.97 19.18
C ASN A 429 5.24 -33.75 19.06
N LEU A 430 4.93 -33.06 20.16
CA LEU A 430 4.14 -31.83 20.15
C LEU A 430 4.82 -30.70 19.37
N VAL A 431 6.15 -30.60 19.41
CA VAL A 431 6.92 -29.64 18.60
C VAL A 431 6.78 -29.94 17.11
N LYS A 432 6.83 -31.23 16.72
CA LYS A 432 6.62 -31.64 15.32
C LYS A 432 5.19 -31.32 14.86
N GLU A 433 4.17 -31.65 15.66
CA GLU A 433 2.77 -31.33 15.34
C GLU A 433 2.56 -29.82 15.21
N ARG A 434 3.09 -29.02 16.13
CA ARG A 434 3.02 -27.56 16.06
C ARG A 434 3.72 -27.01 14.81
N SER A 435 4.83 -27.61 14.39
CA SER A 435 5.51 -27.24 13.14
C SER A 435 4.65 -27.54 11.92
N ASN A 436 4.03 -28.72 11.86
CA ASN A 436 3.13 -29.13 10.78
C ASN A 436 1.90 -28.22 10.71
N LEU A 437 1.23 -27.96 11.84
CA LEU A 437 0.10 -27.04 11.92
C LEU A 437 0.49 -25.62 11.50
N LYS A 438 1.68 -25.16 11.86
CA LYS A 438 2.18 -23.84 11.42
C LYS A 438 2.37 -23.80 9.90
N ALA A 439 2.88 -24.87 9.30
CA ALA A 439 3.00 -25.00 7.85
C ALA A 439 1.61 -24.98 7.17
N GLU A 440 0.64 -25.73 7.69
CA GLU A 440 -0.75 -25.72 7.19
C GLU A 440 -1.39 -24.34 7.29
N VAL A 441 -1.26 -23.65 8.43
CA VAL A 441 -1.77 -22.28 8.60
C VAL A 441 -1.11 -21.32 7.61
N SER A 442 0.19 -21.47 7.33
CA SER A 442 0.87 -20.65 6.33
C SER A 442 0.34 -20.91 4.91
N ALA A 443 0.11 -22.17 4.55
CA ALA A 443 -0.46 -22.55 3.26
C ALA A 443 -1.91 -22.05 3.11
N LEU A 444 -2.72 -22.15 4.16
CA LEU A 444 -4.09 -21.62 4.18
C LEU A 444 -4.12 -20.09 4.06
N LYS A 445 -3.18 -19.38 4.69
CA LYS A 445 -3.06 -17.92 4.53
C LYS A 445 -2.74 -17.52 3.09
N ILE A 446 -1.83 -18.25 2.43
CA ILE A 446 -1.50 -18.01 1.01
C ILE A 446 -2.76 -18.20 0.15
N LYS A 447 -3.49 -19.32 0.33
CA LYS A 447 -4.75 -19.57 -0.37
C LYS A 447 -5.81 -18.49 -0.09
N LEU A 448 -5.88 -17.96 1.12
CA LEU A 448 -6.81 -16.90 1.48
C LEU A 448 -6.49 -15.58 0.77
N VAL A 449 -5.20 -15.24 0.63
CA VAL A 449 -4.76 -14.09 -0.16
C VAL A 449 -5.12 -14.26 -1.63
N GLU A 450 -4.83 -15.43 -2.21
CA GLU A 450 -5.16 -15.76 -3.61
C GLU A 450 -6.66 -15.68 -3.89
N ILE A 451 -7.50 -16.24 -3.01
CA ILE A 451 -8.97 -16.10 -3.10
C ILE A 451 -9.39 -14.63 -2.98
N GLY A 452 -8.74 -13.85 -2.12
CA GLY A 452 -8.99 -12.42 -1.96
C GLY A 452 -8.68 -11.61 -3.22
N GLU A 453 -7.57 -11.92 -3.90
CA GLU A 453 -7.19 -11.32 -5.18
C GLU A 453 -8.18 -11.69 -6.29
N ASN A 454 -8.49 -12.99 -6.44
CA ASN A 454 -9.48 -13.47 -7.42
C ASN A 454 -10.86 -12.83 -7.20
N LEU A 455 -11.31 -12.72 -5.94
CA LEU A 455 -12.56 -12.03 -5.61
C LEU A 455 -12.51 -10.54 -5.97
N GLY A 456 -11.35 -9.90 -5.82
CA GLY A 456 -11.11 -8.52 -6.23
C GLY A 456 -11.22 -8.33 -7.74
N GLU A 457 -10.67 -9.25 -8.52
CA GLU A 457 -10.77 -9.28 -9.98
C GLU A 457 -12.19 -9.53 -10.46
N GLU A 458 -12.87 -10.54 -9.91
CA GLU A 458 -14.27 -10.83 -10.19
C GLU A 458 -15.19 -9.63 -9.88
N LYS A 459 -14.95 -8.93 -8.78
CA LYS A 459 -15.67 -7.68 -8.47
C LYS A 459 -15.41 -6.55 -9.47
N LYS A 460 -14.20 -6.48 -10.06
CA LYS A 460 -13.91 -5.51 -11.13
C LYS A 460 -14.61 -5.92 -12.43
N GLN A 461 -14.59 -7.20 -12.77
CA GLN A 461 -15.23 -7.74 -13.96
C GLN A 461 -16.75 -7.59 -13.90
N ARG A 462 -17.39 -7.91 -12.76
CA ARG A 462 -18.82 -7.66 -12.54
C ARG A 462 -19.17 -6.19 -12.75
N ARG A 463 -18.39 -5.25 -12.19
CA ARG A 463 -18.64 -3.81 -12.39
C ARG A 463 -18.54 -3.38 -13.86
N ARG A 464 -17.61 -3.96 -14.63
CA ARG A 464 -17.52 -3.70 -16.08
C ARG A 464 -18.75 -4.23 -16.82
N LEU A 465 -19.16 -5.46 -16.53
CA LEU A 465 -20.33 -6.08 -17.14
C LEU A 465 -21.63 -5.35 -16.77
N GLU A 466 -21.75 -4.87 -15.54
CA GLU A 466 -22.90 -4.03 -15.11
C GLU A 466 -22.95 -2.75 -15.94
N HIS A 467 -21.81 -2.07 -16.11
CA HIS A 467 -21.76 -0.84 -16.90
C HIS A 467 -22.05 -1.08 -18.39
N GLU A 468 -21.59 -2.20 -18.94
CA GLU A 468 -21.88 -2.61 -20.32
C GLU A 468 -23.36 -2.97 -20.51
N LYS A 469 -23.96 -3.65 -19.52
CA LYS A 469 -25.40 -3.93 -19.49
C LYS A 469 -26.20 -2.63 -19.51
N ASP A 470 -25.88 -1.67 -18.65
CA ASP A 470 -26.56 -0.37 -18.62
C ASP A 470 -26.43 0.36 -19.98
N HIS A 471 -25.23 0.34 -20.57
CA HIS A 471 -25.00 0.94 -21.89
C HIS A 471 -25.83 0.27 -23.00
N LEU A 472 -25.93 -1.06 -22.98
CA LEU A 472 -26.74 -1.82 -23.93
C LEU A 472 -28.24 -1.59 -23.73
N GLU A 473 -28.71 -1.44 -22.48
CA GLU A 473 -30.09 -1.09 -22.17
C GLU A 473 -30.46 0.30 -22.73
N ASP A 474 -29.59 1.30 -22.54
CA ASP A 474 -29.75 2.64 -23.12
C ASP A 474 -29.79 2.60 -24.65
N HIS A 475 -28.87 1.85 -25.26
CA HIS A 475 -28.83 1.70 -26.72
C HIS A 475 -30.09 1.00 -27.25
N CYS A 476 -30.59 -0.03 -26.56
CA CYS A 476 -31.85 -0.68 -26.89
C CYS A 476 -33.05 0.28 -26.78
N ALA A 477 -33.06 1.15 -25.76
CA ALA A 477 -34.11 2.16 -25.61
C ALA A 477 -34.08 3.18 -26.76
N LEU A 478 -32.88 3.61 -27.18
CA LEU A 478 -32.71 4.51 -28.34
C LEU A 478 -33.18 3.86 -29.64
N LEU A 479 -32.79 2.61 -29.89
CA LEU A 479 -33.23 1.85 -31.07
C LEU A 479 -34.75 1.65 -31.10
N LYS A 480 -35.37 1.40 -29.94
CA LYS A 480 -36.85 1.34 -29.84
C LYS A 480 -37.49 2.66 -30.24
N LYS A 481 -36.99 3.80 -29.75
CA LYS A 481 -37.46 5.14 -30.15
C LYS A 481 -37.30 5.39 -31.65
N GLN A 482 -36.16 5.01 -32.22
CA GLN A 482 -35.93 5.12 -33.67
C GLN A 482 -36.89 4.25 -34.47
N LYS A 483 -37.14 3.01 -34.02
CA LYS A 483 -38.08 2.10 -34.67
C LYS A 483 -39.51 2.63 -34.64
N GLU A 484 -39.95 3.19 -33.51
CA GLU A 484 -41.24 3.87 -33.38
C GLU A 484 -41.35 5.05 -34.35
N LYS A 485 -40.31 5.90 -34.43
CA LYS A 485 -40.27 7.04 -35.36
C LYS A 485 -40.35 6.60 -36.82
N LEU A 486 -39.55 5.62 -37.22
CA LEU A 486 -39.58 5.06 -38.58
C LEU A 486 -40.94 4.42 -38.91
N ARG A 487 -41.60 3.80 -37.93
CA ARG A 487 -42.94 3.23 -38.12
C ARG A 487 -43.98 4.33 -38.34
N ALA A 488 -43.89 5.44 -37.61
CA ALA A 488 -44.74 6.60 -37.81
C ALA A 488 -44.51 7.23 -39.20
N GLU A 489 -43.25 7.49 -39.57
CA GLU A 489 -42.89 8.02 -40.90
C GLU A 489 -43.37 7.10 -42.04
N LYS A 490 -43.22 5.78 -41.88
CA LYS A 490 -43.77 4.81 -42.83
C LYS A 490 -45.30 4.93 -42.95
N GLY A 491 -46.01 5.07 -41.84
CA GLY A 491 -47.46 5.27 -41.83
C GLY A 491 -47.89 6.55 -42.55
N GLU A 492 -47.17 7.65 -42.34
CA GLU A 492 -47.40 8.92 -43.06
C GLU A 492 -47.14 8.79 -44.57
N LEU A 493 -46.07 8.11 -44.96
CA LEU A 493 -45.75 7.86 -46.37
C LEU A 493 -46.79 6.95 -47.03
N GLU A 494 -47.29 5.93 -46.33
CA GLU A 494 -48.38 5.07 -46.82
C GLU A 494 -49.69 5.87 -47.00
N ALA A 495 -50.00 6.80 -46.09
CA ALA A 495 -51.15 7.70 -46.22
C ALA A 495 -51.00 8.62 -47.44
N LYS A 496 -49.84 9.27 -47.59
CA LYS A 496 -49.52 10.10 -48.77
C LYS A 496 -49.60 9.31 -50.06
N ASN A 497 -49.09 8.08 -50.08
CA ASN A 497 -49.19 7.20 -51.25
C ASN A 497 -50.64 6.87 -51.60
N LYS A 498 -51.50 6.58 -50.61
CA LYS A 498 -52.94 6.36 -50.85
C LYS A 498 -53.60 7.60 -51.45
N ASP A 499 -53.27 8.80 -50.97
CA ASP A 499 -53.83 10.03 -51.50
C ASP A 499 -53.32 10.36 -52.90
N LEU A 500 -52.03 10.13 -53.17
CA LEU A 500 -51.48 10.19 -54.53
C LEU A 500 -52.14 9.17 -55.46
N GLU A 501 -52.45 7.97 -54.97
CA GLU A 501 -53.16 6.95 -55.75
C GLU A 501 -54.60 7.37 -56.09
N LYS A 502 -55.31 7.99 -55.13
CA LYS A 502 -56.63 8.59 -55.37
C LYS A 502 -56.52 9.71 -56.41
N LEU A 503 -55.57 10.62 -56.23
CA LEU A 503 -55.32 11.72 -57.17
C LEU A 503 -55.02 11.19 -58.57
N ARG A 504 -54.16 10.16 -58.68
CA ARG A 504 -53.85 9.49 -59.94
C ARG A 504 -55.11 8.91 -60.60
N LYS A 505 -55.99 8.27 -59.83
CA LYS A 505 -57.27 7.75 -60.35
C LYS A 505 -58.19 8.87 -60.83
N THR A 506 -58.27 9.98 -60.11
CA THR A 506 -59.04 11.16 -60.52
C THR A 506 -58.50 11.75 -61.81
N LEU A 507 -57.20 12.03 -61.88
CA LEU A 507 -56.55 12.54 -63.09
C LEU A 507 -56.68 11.58 -64.27
N GLN A 508 -56.59 10.26 -64.04
CA GLN A 508 -56.82 9.27 -65.08
C GLN A 508 -58.25 9.29 -65.60
N LYS A 509 -59.24 9.53 -64.74
CA LYS A 509 -60.65 9.71 -65.12
C LYS A 509 -60.85 11.01 -65.91
N GLU A 510 -60.23 12.10 -65.49
CA GLU A 510 -60.27 13.39 -66.21
C GLU A 510 -59.59 13.29 -67.58
N LEU A 511 -58.44 12.60 -67.67
CA LEU A 511 -57.77 12.31 -68.93
C LEU A 511 -58.66 11.48 -69.86
N GLN A 512 -59.38 10.49 -69.32
CA GLN A 512 -60.30 9.68 -70.11
C GLN A 512 -61.48 10.51 -70.60
N ASN A 513 -62.09 11.32 -69.73
CA ASN A 513 -63.19 12.23 -70.09
C ASN A 513 -62.78 13.23 -71.18
N THR A 514 -61.59 13.85 -71.05
CA THR A 514 -61.07 14.78 -72.06
C THR A 514 -60.73 14.07 -73.36
N LYS A 515 -60.21 12.83 -73.31
CA LYS A 515 -60.00 12.01 -74.51
C LYS A 515 -61.31 11.69 -75.23
N ASP A 516 -62.37 11.39 -74.48
CA ASP A 516 -63.70 11.13 -75.02
C ASP A 516 -64.34 12.41 -75.59
N GLU A 517 -64.13 13.57 -74.95
CA GLU A 517 -64.55 14.87 -75.47
C GLU A 517 -63.80 15.26 -76.76
N VAL A 518 -62.48 15.06 -76.81
CA VAL A 518 -61.68 15.25 -78.02
C VAL A 518 -62.15 14.31 -79.13
N ARG A 519 -62.47 13.05 -78.82
CA ARG A 519 -63.01 12.10 -79.80
C ARG A 519 -64.36 12.56 -80.35
N SER A 520 -65.27 13.01 -79.47
CA SER A 520 -66.55 13.60 -79.87
C SER A 520 -66.37 14.83 -80.77
N LYS A 521 -65.47 15.75 -80.41
CA LYS A 521 -65.14 16.92 -81.23
C LYS A 521 -64.50 16.53 -82.56
N THR A 522 -63.63 15.50 -82.58
CA THR A 522 -63.01 14.98 -83.81
C THR A 522 -64.04 14.35 -84.74
N ASP A 523 -65.01 13.61 -84.21
CA ASP A 523 -66.10 13.02 -84.99
C ASP A 523 -67.05 14.10 -85.52
N ALA A 524 -67.33 15.16 -84.74
CA ALA A 524 -68.05 16.33 -85.22
C ALA A 524 -67.30 17.06 -86.34
N LEU A 525 -65.97 17.17 -86.23
CA LEU A 525 -65.11 17.81 -87.23
C LEU A 525 -65.11 17.01 -88.54
N LYS A 526 -65.01 15.68 -88.48
CA LYS A 526 -65.14 14.80 -89.66
C LYS A 526 -66.50 14.90 -90.33
N LYS A 527 -67.57 15.13 -89.56
CA LYS A 527 -68.91 15.35 -90.11
C LYS A 527 -68.99 16.69 -90.85
N ALA A 528 -68.45 17.76 -90.25
CA ALA A 528 -68.38 19.06 -90.88
C ALA A 528 -67.48 19.05 -92.14
N GLU A 529 -66.38 18.31 -92.15
CA GLU A 529 -65.52 18.12 -93.32
C GLU A 529 -66.26 17.42 -94.46
N LYS A 530 -67.05 16.37 -94.17
CA LYS A 530 -67.91 15.71 -95.19
C LYS A 530 -68.96 16.67 -95.76
N GLU A 531 -69.60 17.48 -94.93
CA GLU A 531 -70.58 18.48 -95.36
C GLU A 531 -69.93 19.56 -96.25
N ARG A 532 -68.70 19.97 -95.92
CA ARG A 532 -67.90 20.90 -96.75
C ARG A 532 -67.53 20.28 -98.10
N ASP A 533 -67.03 19.05 -98.13
CA ASP A 533 -66.64 18.39 -99.38
C ASP A 533 -67.85 18.16 -100.30
N GLN A 534 -69.03 17.91 -99.72
CA GLN A 534 -70.29 17.81 -100.45
C GLN A 534 -70.69 19.15 -101.08
N ALA A 535 -70.59 20.26 -100.33
CA ALA A 535 -70.83 21.60 -100.86
C ALA A 535 -69.81 22.00 -101.95
N GLN A 536 -68.55 21.56 -101.82
CA GLN A 536 -67.51 21.84 -102.80
C GLN A 536 -67.72 21.08 -104.12
N SER A 537 -68.23 19.84 -104.05
CA SER A 537 -68.64 19.08 -105.24
C SER A 537 -69.83 19.70 -105.98
N GLU A 538 -70.75 20.35 -105.26
CA GLU A 538 -71.87 21.10 -105.85
C GLU A 538 -71.41 22.38 -106.55
N ILE A 539 -70.39 23.06 -106.03
CA ILE A 539 -69.79 24.25 -106.66
C ILE A 539 -69.08 23.87 -107.96
N GLU A 540 -68.30 22.79 -107.98
CA GLU A 540 -67.60 22.31 -109.19
C GLU A 540 -68.58 21.89 -110.30
N SER A 541 -69.68 21.23 -109.92
CA SER A 541 -70.80 20.91 -110.81
C SER A 541 -71.41 22.15 -111.46
N LYS A 542 -71.65 23.21 -110.69
CA LYS A 542 -72.23 24.47 -111.20
C LYS A 542 -71.25 25.26 -112.07
N ASN A 543 -69.96 25.26 -111.76
CA ASN A 543 -68.94 25.91 -112.58
C ASN A 543 -68.78 25.22 -113.96
N LEU A 544 -68.89 23.89 -114.03
CA LEU A 544 -68.89 23.16 -115.29
C LEU A 544 -70.09 23.53 -116.19
N ALA A 545 -71.24 23.84 -115.58
CA ALA A 545 -72.44 24.29 -116.29
C ALA A 545 -72.30 25.73 -116.82
N ILE A 546 -71.61 26.62 -116.08
CA ILE A 546 -71.33 27.99 -116.48
C ILE A 546 -70.37 28.04 -117.68
N ASN A 547 -69.28 27.26 -117.66
CA ASN A 547 -68.33 27.23 -118.79
C ASN A 547 -68.98 26.73 -120.10
N LYS A 548 -69.93 25.79 -120.02
CA LYS A 548 -70.71 25.32 -121.19
C LYS A 548 -71.72 26.36 -121.70
N ALA A 549 -72.12 27.32 -120.88
CA ALA A 549 -72.99 28.43 -121.28
C ALA A 549 -72.19 29.57 -121.94
N GLU A 550 -70.98 29.85 -121.44
CA GLU A 550 -70.07 30.85 -122.03
C GLU A 550 -69.57 30.46 -123.43
N GLU A 551 -69.29 29.18 -123.68
CA GLU A 551 -68.93 28.70 -125.04
C GLU A 551 -70.07 28.85 -126.06
N LYS A 552 -71.33 28.81 -125.61
CA LYS A 552 -72.51 29.02 -126.47
C LYS A 552 -72.77 30.50 -126.74
N ALA A 553 -72.45 31.39 -125.80
CA ALA A 553 -72.57 32.84 -125.97
C ALA A 553 -71.52 33.40 -126.96
N ASN A 554 -70.26 32.94 -126.87
CA ASN A 554 -69.18 33.35 -127.78
C ASN A 554 -69.38 32.93 -129.26
N LYS A 555 -70.26 31.94 -129.52
CA LYS A 555 -70.63 31.53 -130.88
C LYS A 555 -71.74 32.42 -131.49
N ALA A 556 -72.66 32.91 -130.67
CA ALA A 556 -73.73 33.81 -131.09
C ALA A 556 -73.23 35.25 -131.35
N GLU A 557 -72.16 35.68 -130.67
CA GLU A 557 -71.55 37.00 -130.86
C GLU A 557 -70.78 37.13 -132.19
N LYS A 558 -70.17 36.04 -132.68
CA LYS A 558 -69.49 36.00 -134.00
C LYS A 558 -70.44 36.06 -135.19
N ASP A 559 -71.67 35.56 -135.04
CA ASP A 559 -72.68 35.58 -136.11
C ASP A 559 -73.37 36.96 -136.23
N PHE A 560 -73.38 37.76 -135.17
CA PHE A 560 -73.90 39.14 -135.15
C PHE A 560 -72.97 40.15 -135.87
N ASP A 561 -71.66 39.91 -135.82
CA ASP A 561 -70.63 40.78 -136.41
C ASP A 561 -70.55 40.68 -137.95
N VAL A 562 -71.02 39.56 -138.53
CA VAL A 562 -71.10 39.32 -139.98
C VAL A 562 -72.34 40.00 -140.58
N ALA A 563 -73.47 40.03 -139.86
CA ALA A 563 -74.69 40.71 -140.29
C ALA A 563 -74.57 42.24 -140.25
N THR A 564 -73.78 42.78 -139.32
CA THR A 564 -73.58 44.24 -139.14
C THR A 564 -72.68 44.87 -140.23
N ARG A 565 -71.80 44.08 -140.88
CA ARG A 565 -70.94 44.56 -141.99
C ARG A 565 -71.65 44.62 -143.35
N ALA A 566 -72.76 43.90 -143.53
CA ALA A 566 -73.57 43.94 -144.75
C ALA A 566 -74.54 45.14 -144.80
N LEU A 567 -74.96 45.66 -143.64
CA LEU A 567 -75.90 46.80 -143.54
C LEU A 567 -75.23 48.16 -143.79
N LYS A 568 -73.94 48.29 -143.45
CA LYS A 568 -73.15 49.54 -143.54
C LYS A 568 -72.76 49.93 -144.99
N LYS A 569 -72.81 48.99 -145.94
CA LYS A 569 -72.42 49.21 -147.35
C LYS A 569 -73.58 49.72 -148.24
N ALA A 570 -74.82 49.67 -147.76
CA ALA A 570 -76.01 50.15 -148.47
C ALA A 570 -76.50 51.54 -148.00
N GLN A 571 -75.95 52.07 -146.89
CA GLN A 571 -76.30 53.38 -146.33
C GLN A 571 -75.47 54.57 -146.87
N GLU A 572 -74.38 54.33 -147.62
CA GLU A 572 -73.49 55.38 -148.14
C GLU A 572 -73.88 55.91 -149.54
N GLU A 573 -74.80 55.26 -150.28
CA GLU A 573 -75.25 55.72 -151.62
C GLU A 573 -76.47 56.67 -151.58
N VAL A 574 -77.23 56.72 -150.48
CA VAL A 574 -78.48 57.51 -150.37
C VAL A 574 -78.25 58.94 -149.83
N THR A 575 -77.05 59.23 -149.30
CA THR A 575 -76.71 60.52 -148.68
C THR A 575 -76.15 61.58 -149.64
N ASN A 576 -75.84 61.25 -150.90
CA ASN A 576 -75.16 62.17 -151.84
C ASN A 576 -76.05 62.89 -152.89
N LEU A 577 -77.38 62.77 -152.90
CA LEU A 577 -78.25 63.48 -153.88
C LEU A 577 -79.43 64.28 -153.28
N LYS A 578 -79.45 64.53 -151.97
CA LYS A 578 -80.50 65.33 -151.28
C LYS A 578 -80.05 66.74 -150.82
N LYS A 579 -78.97 67.30 -151.39
CA LYS A 579 -78.40 68.62 -150.98
C LYS A 579 -78.54 69.77 -152.01
N GLU A 580 -79.39 69.67 -153.04
CA GLU A 580 -79.52 70.72 -154.07
C GLU A 580 -80.95 71.03 -154.56
N ARG A 581 -81.98 71.13 -153.70
CA ARG A 581 -83.28 71.68 -154.19
C ARG A 581 -84.22 72.24 -153.10
N SER A 582 -83.75 73.25 -152.37
CA SER A 582 -84.59 74.05 -151.47
C SER A 582 -84.21 75.54 -151.49
N ASP A 583 -84.00 76.13 -152.67
CA ASP A 583 -84.01 77.59 -152.88
C ASP A 583 -84.54 77.90 -154.30
N HIS A 584 -85.81 77.60 -154.49
CA HIS A 584 -86.75 78.12 -155.50
C HIS A 584 -88.10 77.64 -154.92
N ASP A 585 -89.01 78.47 -154.44
CA ASP A 585 -89.45 79.66 -155.13
C ASP A 585 -90.28 80.55 -154.21
N GLU A 586 -89.80 81.76 -154.07
CA GLU A 586 -90.63 82.95 -154.03
C GLU A 586 -91.24 83.14 -155.43
N LEU A 587 -92.32 82.41 -155.72
CA LEU A 587 -93.22 82.75 -156.82
C LEU A 587 -94.65 82.74 -156.29
N ASP A 588 -94.95 83.86 -155.65
CA ASP A 588 -96.29 84.40 -155.57
C ASP A 588 -96.95 84.31 -156.97
N LYS A 589 -98.02 83.53 -157.04
CA LYS A 589 -98.99 83.38 -158.16
C LYS A 589 -98.44 82.53 -159.32
N LYS A 590 -99.03 81.38 -159.65
CA LYS A 590 -100.46 81.18 -160.01
C LYS A 590 -100.72 79.68 -160.27
N HIS A 591 -101.93 79.19 -159.96
CA HIS A 591 -102.49 77.83 -160.16
C HIS A 591 -102.22 76.85 -159.01
N ILE A 592 -103.14 76.55 -158.08
CA ILE A 592 -104.59 76.26 -158.14
C ILE A 592 -104.93 75.19 -159.19
N VAL A 593 -105.56 74.13 -158.69
CA VAL A 593 -106.27 73.03 -159.39
C VAL A 593 -105.35 71.91 -159.86
N ASP A 594 -105.24 70.86 -159.03
CA ASP A 594 -105.46 69.45 -159.45
C ASP A 594 -105.20 68.51 -158.25
N ASP A 595 -106.24 68.42 -157.43
CA ASP A 595 -106.80 67.13 -157.01
C ASP A 595 -106.05 66.25 -156.01
N GLN A 596 -106.50 66.19 -154.76
CA GLN A 596 -107.78 65.54 -154.43
C GLN A 596 -108.05 64.26 -155.24
N LYS A 597 -107.18 63.23 -155.15
CA LYS A 597 -107.58 61.84 -155.47
C LYS A 597 -106.58 60.79 -154.97
N GLN A 598 -106.72 60.35 -153.72
CA GLN A 598 -106.27 59.05 -153.14
C GLN A 598 -106.21 59.21 -151.61
N ASP A 599 -107.30 59.60 -150.96
CA ASP A 599 -108.15 58.60 -150.29
C ASP A 599 -107.65 57.16 -150.28
N ALA A 600 -107.77 56.58 -149.09
CA ALA A 600 -108.07 55.18 -148.87
C ALA A 600 -106.92 54.18 -149.14
N GLU A 601 -106.44 53.54 -148.08
CA GLU A 601 -107.18 52.32 -147.67
C GLU A 601 -106.65 51.61 -146.43
N HIS A 602 -105.46 51.88 -145.89
CA HIS A 602 -104.92 50.85 -145.00
C HIS A 602 -104.36 51.34 -143.66
N LEU A 603 -105.08 50.96 -142.60
CA LEU A 603 -104.53 50.38 -141.36
C LEU A 603 -103.82 51.37 -140.42
N LYS A 604 -104.48 52.03 -139.45
CA LYS A 604 -105.67 51.71 -138.61
C LYS A 604 -105.59 50.52 -137.65
N GLU A 605 -104.54 49.68 -137.64
CA GLU A 605 -104.56 48.45 -136.81
C GLU A 605 -103.66 48.46 -135.55
N ILE A 606 -102.61 49.29 -135.45
CA ILE A 606 -101.58 49.05 -134.43
C ILE A 606 -101.77 49.84 -133.11
N GLY A 607 -102.67 50.83 -133.08
CA GLY A 607 -102.85 51.74 -131.94
C GLY A 607 -103.59 51.20 -130.70
N LYS A 608 -104.19 50.00 -130.74
CA LYS A 608 -105.08 49.50 -129.67
C LYS A 608 -104.39 48.75 -128.51
N ILE A 609 -103.23 48.15 -128.70
CA ILE A 609 -102.64 47.21 -127.71
C ILE A 609 -101.90 47.91 -126.55
N ARG A 610 -101.48 49.17 -126.72
CA ARG A 610 -100.56 49.82 -125.77
C ARG A 610 -101.21 50.33 -124.47
N ARG A 611 -102.53 50.41 -124.37
CA ARG A 611 -103.23 51.03 -123.23
C ARG A 611 -103.66 50.08 -122.10
N GLU A 612 -103.50 48.76 -122.24
CA GLU A 612 -103.95 47.79 -121.22
C GLU A 612 -102.88 47.40 -120.17
N TYR A 613 -101.59 47.63 -120.43
CA TYR A 613 -100.51 47.20 -119.53
C TYR A 613 -100.23 48.14 -118.34
N GLU A 614 -100.62 49.42 -118.41
CA GLU A 614 -100.35 50.40 -117.34
C GLU A 614 -101.24 50.24 -116.08
N LYS A 615 -102.31 49.45 -116.13
CA LYS A 615 -103.24 49.26 -115.00
C LYS A 615 -102.81 48.19 -113.97
N LYS A 616 -101.85 47.32 -114.28
CA LYS A 616 -101.49 46.17 -113.41
C LYS A 616 -100.34 46.44 -112.42
N LEU A 617 -99.58 47.54 -112.58
CA LEU A 617 -98.38 47.80 -111.77
C LEU A 617 -98.65 48.49 -110.41
N LYS A 618 -99.79 49.17 -110.25
CA LYS A 618 -100.07 50.04 -109.08
C LYS A 618 -100.60 49.30 -107.84
N ASN A 619 -100.90 48.00 -107.93
CA ASN A 619 -101.58 47.23 -106.87
C ASN A 619 -100.64 46.35 -106.03
N ALA A 620 -99.32 46.43 -106.25
CA ALA A 620 -98.29 45.62 -105.59
C ALA A 620 -97.48 46.37 -104.51
N ASP A 621 -97.45 47.70 -104.54
CA ASP A 621 -96.65 48.53 -103.61
C ASP A 621 -97.24 48.63 -102.19
N ASP A 622 -98.55 48.44 -102.02
CA ASP A 622 -99.22 48.64 -100.71
C ASP A 622 -99.09 47.45 -99.74
N LYS A 623 -98.53 46.29 -100.16
CA LYS A 623 -98.41 45.08 -99.31
C LYS A 623 -97.03 44.85 -98.68
N LEU A 624 -96.02 45.65 -99.05
CA LEU A 624 -94.64 45.50 -98.54
C LEU A 624 -94.36 46.39 -97.31
N LYS A 625 -95.21 47.38 -97.03
CA LYS A 625 -94.96 48.44 -96.05
C LYS A 625 -95.37 48.06 -94.61
N ASP A 626 -96.26 47.09 -94.44
CA ASP A 626 -96.80 46.68 -93.12
C ASP A 626 -95.93 45.66 -92.38
N ALA A 627 -94.97 44.97 -93.04
CA ALA A 627 -94.12 43.94 -92.42
C ALA A 627 -92.81 44.48 -91.79
N LEU A 628 -92.52 45.78 -91.92
CA LEU A 628 -91.19 46.37 -91.64
C LEU A 628 -91.10 47.14 -90.30
N SER A 629 -92.17 47.25 -89.51
CA SER A 629 -92.17 48.01 -88.24
C SER A 629 -92.16 47.15 -86.96
N GLU A 630 -92.48 45.86 -87.05
CA GLU A 630 -92.59 44.96 -85.88
C GLU A 630 -91.21 44.47 -85.36
N VAL A 631 -90.15 44.56 -86.18
CA VAL A 631 -88.80 44.07 -85.84
C VAL A 631 -87.93 45.12 -85.12
N GLN A 632 -88.34 46.40 -85.11
CA GLN A 632 -87.57 47.50 -84.49
C GLN A 632 -87.80 47.65 -82.97
N SER A 633 -88.78 46.99 -82.37
CA SER A 633 -89.16 47.15 -80.95
C SER A 633 -88.38 46.28 -79.95
N LEU A 634 -87.64 45.26 -80.40
CA LEU A 634 -86.91 44.34 -79.51
C LEU A 634 -85.39 44.61 -79.41
N LYS A 635 -84.85 45.51 -80.24
CA LYS A 635 -83.40 45.77 -80.34
C LYS A 635 -82.86 46.72 -79.25
N THR A 636 -83.71 47.48 -78.56
CA THR A 636 -83.31 48.47 -77.55
C THR A 636 -83.28 47.94 -76.11
N SER A 637 -83.74 46.72 -75.83
CA SER A 637 -83.80 46.15 -74.46
C SER A 637 -82.56 45.33 -74.08
N GLN A 638 -81.70 44.97 -75.03
CA GLN A 638 -80.52 44.11 -74.79
C GLN A 638 -79.21 44.87 -74.52
N GLU A 639 -79.13 46.16 -74.85
CA GLU A 639 -77.91 46.97 -74.66
C GLU A 639 -77.71 47.45 -73.21
N GLU A 640 -78.71 47.33 -72.33
CA GLU A 640 -78.60 47.70 -70.90
C GLU A 640 -78.07 46.57 -69.99
N HIS A 641 -78.06 45.31 -70.44
CA HIS A 641 -77.56 44.18 -69.63
C HIS A 641 -76.04 43.98 -69.73
N ALA A 642 -75.40 44.35 -70.84
CA ALA A 642 -73.97 44.13 -71.07
C ALA A 642 -73.05 45.06 -70.24
N LYS A 643 -73.58 46.10 -69.60
CA LYS A 643 -72.78 47.05 -68.79
C LYS A 643 -72.65 46.65 -67.31
N LYS A 644 -73.49 45.72 -66.80
CA LYS A 644 -73.50 45.28 -65.40
C LYS A 644 -72.61 44.05 -65.12
N ASP A 645 -72.35 43.21 -66.12
CA ASP A 645 -71.57 41.98 -65.93
C ASP A 645 -70.04 42.21 -65.99
N GLN A 646 -69.60 43.38 -66.49
CA GLN A 646 -68.19 43.79 -66.46
C GLN A 646 -67.78 44.35 -65.07
N GLU A 647 -68.72 44.87 -64.26
CA GLU A 647 -68.45 45.34 -62.89
C GLU A 647 -68.45 44.22 -61.84
N LEU A 648 -69.12 43.08 -62.09
CA LEU A 648 -69.11 41.92 -61.18
C LEU A 648 -67.81 41.10 -61.24
N ALA A 649 -67.16 41.03 -62.41
CA ALA A 649 -65.92 40.25 -62.59
C ALA A 649 -64.68 40.91 -61.96
N ASP A 650 -64.67 42.24 -61.86
CA ASP A 650 -63.61 42.99 -61.16
C ASP A 650 -63.82 43.03 -59.63
N GLN A 651 -65.02 42.66 -59.15
CA GLN A 651 -65.34 42.55 -57.73
C GLN A 651 -64.90 41.20 -57.13
N ASP A 652 -64.93 40.10 -57.89
CA ASP A 652 -64.50 38.76 -57.44
C ASP A 652 -62.98 38.55 -57.44
N LYS A 653 -62.24 39.31 -58.24
CA LYS A 653 -60.77 39.30 -58.20
C LYS A 653 -60.20 40.09 -57.02
N LYS A 654 -60.97 41.05 -56.49
CA LYS A 654 -60.63 41.86 -55.31
C LYS A 654 -60.93 41.15 -53.99
N THR A 655 -61.93 40.26 -53.93
CA THR A 655 -62.27 39.47 -52.73
C THR A 655 -61.35 38.28 -52.50
N HIS A 656 -60.73 37.70 -53.53
CA HIS A 656 -59.82 36.56 -53.35
C HIS A 656 -58.40 36.99 -52.88
N GLN A 657 -57.95 38.18 -53.27
CA GLN A 657 -56.68 38.76 -52.85
C GLN A 657 -56.75 39.34 -51.42
N ASP A 658 -57.91 39.88 -51.01
CA ASP A 658 -58.21 40.28 -49.62
C ASP A 658 -58.27 39.10 -48.62
N TYR A 659 -58.45 37.86 -49.09
CA TYR A 659 -58.52 36.66 -48.23
C TYR A 659 -57.13 36.09 -47.89
N GLU A 660 -56.19 36.09 -48.83
CA GLU A 660 -54.80 35.64 -48.58
C GLU A 660 -53.98 36.69 -47.80
N ASP A 661 -54.22 37.98 -48.04
CA ASP A 661 -53.60 39.06 -47.28
C ASP A 661 -54.12 39.13 -45.83
N ARG A 662 -55.38 38.73 -45.56
CA ARG A 662 -55.91 38.58 -44.19
C ARG A 662 -55.37 37.36 -43.45
N TYR A 663 -55.16 36.22 -44.11
CA TYR A 663 -54.68 35.01 -43.42
C TYR A 663 -53.21 35.14 -42.99
N ASN A 664 -52.35 35.69 -43.85
CA ASN A 664 -50.94 35.93 -43.52
C ASN A 664 -50.74 37.16 -42.61
N SER A 665 -51.65 38.14 -42.65
CA SER A 665 -51.70 39.22 -41.65
C SER A 665 -52.11 38.72 -40.26
N HIS A 666 -52.99 37.72 -40.13
CA HIS A 666 -53.40 37.18 -38.83
C HIS A 666 -52.30 36.33 -38.16
N LEU A 667 -51.47 35.62 -38.93
CA LEU A 667 -50.41 34.75 -38.40
C LEU A 667 -49.17 35.54 -37.89
N GLU A 668 -48.85 36.66 -38.52
CA GLU A 668 -47.80 37.59 -38.05
C GLU A 668 -48.33 38.54 -36.95
N LYS A 669 -49.64 38.82 -36.93
CA LYS A 669 -50.31 39.57 -35.87
C LYS A 669 -50.46 38.74 -34.57
N ASP A 670 -50.69 37.44 -34.65
CA ASP A 670 -50.74 36.57 -33.44
C ASP A 670 -49.36 36.34 -32.80
N LYS A 671 -48.27 36.43 -33.59
CA LYS A 671 -46.88 36.41 -33.07
C LYS A 671 -46.44 37.75 -32.50
N ALA A 672 -46.95 38.86 -33.03
CA ALA A 672 -46.79 40.20 -32.44
C ALA A 672 -47.66 40.37 -31.18
N ASP A 673 -48.88 39.81 -31.15
CA ASP A 673 -49.83 39.91 -30.03
C ASP A 673 -49.46 39.00 -28.85
N ALA A 674 -48.65 37.95 -29.06
CA ALA A 674 -48.04 37.18 -27.97
C ALA A 674 -46.86 37.92 -27.30
N ALA A 675 -46.04 38.64 -28.07
CA ALA A 675 -44.96 39.49 -27.55
C ALA A 675 -45.47 40.82 -26.95
N VAL A 676 -46.63 41.31 -27.39
CA VAL A 676 -47.34 42.45 -26.80
C VAL A 676 -48.14 42.04 -25.56
N ARG A 677 -48.64 40.79 -25.44
CA ARG A 677 -49.27 40.29 -24.19
C ARG A 677 -48.28 40.14 -23.05
N ASP A 678 -47.07 39.65 -23.30
CA ASP A 678 -45.99 39.58 -22.28
C ASP A 678 -45.44 40.97 -21.87
N ALA A 679 -45.59 41.98 -22.74
CA ALA A 679 -45.26 43.39 -22.43
C ALA A 679 -46.44 44.16 -21.78
N ALA A 680 -47.69 43.79 -22.10
CA ALA A 680 -48.91 44.39 -21.56
C ALA A 680 -49.28 43.82 -20.19
N GLU A 681 -48.95 42.57 -19.86
CA GLU A 681 -49.10 42.02 -18.51
C GLU A 681 -48.10 42.66 -17.53
N LYS A 682 -46.95 43.13 -18.03
CA LYS A 682 -45.97 43.93 -17.27
C LYS A 682 -46.31 45.42 -17.15
N ALA A 683 -47.12 45.98 -18.06
CA ALA A 683 -47.65 47.35 -17.99
C ALA A 683 -48.98 47.46 -17.20
N ALA A 684 -49.82 46.41 -17.21
CA ALA A 684 -51.06 46.33 -16.46
C ALA A 684 -50.82 46.26 -14.94
N LEU A 685 -49.72 45.63 -14.50
CA LEU A 685 -49.28 45.61 -13.11
C LEU A 685 -48.76 46.97 -12.59
N ASP A 686 -48.28 47.85 -13.49
CA ASP A 686 -47.82 49.21 -13.16
C ASP A 686 -48.93 50.28 -13.30
N GLU A 687 -50.00 50.04 -14.09
CA GLU A 687 -51.15 50.94 -14.29
C GLU A 687 -52.30 50.71 -13.28
N GLU A 688 -52.52 49.46 -12.85
CA GLU A 688 -53.47 49.13 -11.78
C GLU A 688 -53.03 49.68 -10.42
N GLN A 689 -51.70 49.78 -10.18
CA GLN A 689 -51.13 50.43 -9.00
C GLN A 689 -51.16 51.97 -9.12
N LYS A 690 -51.32 52.50 -10.34
CA LYS A 690 -51.47 53.93 -10.62
C LYS A 690 -52.92 54.34 -10.85
N ARG A 691 -53.75 54.00 -9.87
CA ARG A 691 -54.60 55.02 -9.24
C ARG A 691 -56.11 54.90 -9.42
N ILE A 692 -56.57 53.78 -8.94
CA ILE A 692 -57.00 53.65 -7.54
C ILE A 692 -56.86 54.90 -6.60
N ASN A 693 -55.91 55.84 -6.77
CA ASN A 693 -55.72 57.09 -6.05
C ASN A 693 -56.40 58.33 -6.70
N ASP A 694 -56.91 58.32 -7.94
CA ASP A 694 -57.31 59.57 -8.63
C ASP A 694 -58.83 59.77 -8.87
N THR A 695 -59.72 58.77 -8.80
CA THR A 695 -61.16 59.02 -9.10
C THR A 695 -62.19 58.40 -8.15
N GLN A 696 -61.70 57.72 -7.11
CA GLN A 696 -62.36 57.67 -5.81
C GLN A 696 -62.75 59.10 -5.32
N GLU A 697 -62.10 60.15 -5.85
CA GLU A 697 -62.35 61.56 -5.53
C GLU A 697 -63.48 62.28 -6.33
N ARG A 698 -64.01 61.79 -7.47
CA ARG A 698 -64.78 62.69 -8.36
C ARG A 698 -66.26 62.45 -8.67
N LEU A 699 -66.86 61.25 -8.60
CA LEU A 699 -68.28 61.13 -9.05
C LEU A 699 -69.27 60.46 -8.11
N ASN A 700 -68.80 60.07 -6.93
CA ASN A 700 -69.64 60.13 -5.73
C ASN A 700 -70.18 61.56 -5.50
N ALA A 701 -69.64 62.57 -6.20
CA ALA A 701 -70.14 63.94 -6.27
C ALA A 701 -71.27 64.22 -7.30
N ARG A 702 -71.66 63.32 -8.22
CA ARG A 702 -72.57 63.74 -9.34
C ARG A 702 -73.81 62.90 -9.65
N LYS A 703 -73.98 61.69 -9.11
CA LYS A 703 -75.22 60.89 -9.30
C LYS A 703 -76.28 61.06 -8.19
N ALA A 704 -76.25 62.22 -7.54
CA ALA A 704 -77.27 62.70 -6.59
C ALA A 704 -78.37 63.59 -7.24
N MET A 705 -78.40 63.79 -8.56
CA MET A 705 -79.43 64.59 -9.27
C MET A 705 -79.73 63.97 -10.65
N GLN A 706 -80.76 63.14 -10.76
CA GLN A 706 -82.11 63.48 -11.27
C GLN A 706 -82.23 63.73 -12.80
N GLN A 707 -82.96 62.79 -13.44
CA GLN A 707 -83.85 62.89 -14.61
C GLN A 707 -84.76 64.15 -14.64
N PRO A 708 -85.64 64.37 -15.65
CA PRO A 708 -85.68 63.97 -17.08
C PRO A 708 -86.19 65.12 -18.02
N GLY A 709 -86.35 64.82 -19.32
CA GLY A 709 -87.23 65.56 -20.25
C GLY A 709 -86.49 66.45 -21.25
N LEU A 710 -87.03 66.87 -22.39
CA LEU A 710 -88.24 66.58 -23.18
C LEU A 710 -88.14 67.57 -24.37
N GLN A 711 -88.87 67.28 -25.46
CA GLN A 711 -89.31 68.24 -26.50
C GLN A 711 -88.29 68.68 -27.56
N GLN A 712 -88.44 68.24 -28.82
CA GLN A 712 -89.42 68.68 -29.85
C GLN A 712 -89.01 70.01 -30.51
N ASN A 713 -88.91 70.03 -31.86
CA ASN A 713 -89.99 70.43 -32.78
C ASN A 713 -89.51 71.17 -34.06
N LYS A 714 -90.23 70.84 -35.16
CA LYS A 714 -90.52 71.62 -36.39
C LYS A 714 -89.36 71.87 -37.36
N GLY A 715 -89.52 71.80 -38.69
CA GLY A 715 -90.65 71.63 -39.63
C GLY A 715 -90.04 71.77 -41.04
N THR A 716 -90.58 71.21 -42.13
CA THR A 716 -91.63 71.86 -42.95
C THR A 716 -92.04 70.94 -44.12
N MET A 717 -93.36 70.87 -44.37
CA MET A 717 -94.14 70.50 -45.59
C MET A 717 -93.97 69.09 -46.24
N ALA A 718 -94.92 68.15 -46.06
CA ALA A 718 -96.27 67.99 -46.69
C ALA A 718 -96.15 67.45 -48.14
N VAL A 719 -96.63 66.27 -48.54
CA VAL A 719 -97.79 65.43 -48.14
C VAL A 719 -97.37 63.96 -48.00
#